data_AF-A0A933U3V1-F1
#
_entry.id   AF-A0A933U3V1-F1
#
_cell.length_a   1.000
_cell.length_b   1.000
_cell.length_c   1.000
_cell.angle_alpha   90.00
_cell.angle_beta   90.00
_cell.angle_gamma   90.00
#
_symmetry.space_group_name_H-M   'P 1'
#
loop_
_entity.id
_entity.type
_entity.pdbx_description
1 polymer ?
#
loop_
_entity_poly.entity_id
_entity_poly.type
_entity_poly.pdbx_seq_one_letter_code
_entity_poly.pdbx_strand_id
1 'polypeptide(L)'
;MQPLRTRLRVLSATGLVLLFATAFAPVQRRSVAPAPPHPPFPHADGGVLAVPMEPALPSGTLDLRVEPTQASASWGFLTTQSTNYVNVPRASASFVAEDERTPLVIVFSAEASTNSSTGRMFVRALVDGGVAAPADVVFTEGAFQGARSFAFTSIVGEGIHTVEVQWLVDPGVTGFLRAEALELRHGANVAHGTAPSGSNTVTTSSSFVPVPGLSVPFQLSVAGSAVVGFSAETFVQGANMRLFVRALVDGALCEPGDVVFAGRASRQTHQMRFETPALAAGWHTATVEWLVDAGGVATLGDRTAWVTSATPCSVERIVVAPSGPAVTTASGAWSQVPGLAALITLPANAEIAASFSGEVLGGSAASLQMRLVTPGPTTSDVVVLAEGAFPFETQSFTFDRKHVFLPPGTLTGIWLEWRTSGAPVSMGDRALHLAIEAGLVPDLAEAPSIGRGSAAELAGQRVEAAIGTRRVLTLVHRIPRAAPNAVIPTIAQVTSAMYGPTGVADYYDKVSGGRFGLTNAGVREYDASKTEAHYWNHTQFNCGMPLADGFIGGHAERWAEIVQLADADVDFAQYDTNGDGVLQPESELAVLIVVPQGMTDGFTRPLEPFCTGLPVIVDGVVVPAISEWFTSNPALNWEVGAHELAHLILGLTDLYVKDFNYDTEVGVLSLMGSNTSTTTHLDPFHKLCLGWVTPRYAPIDGDYALLDVKESGTVLVLPRDTDGDGAECFLVEVRRTSFGSPLYDTVIGANGAVVWHVVESPPQSDQPPSCTTAAEWAAFSGNGRRAIRVVRPGIDYAGGAASDWTAGSYDLLDHGLNCPGGMGSARNALLWADGKESDWNLLGFGDTGLAVNVVVDRD
;
A
#
# COMPACT_ATOMS: atom_id res chain seq x y z
N MET A 1 -16.42 -10.58 76.59
CA MET A 1 -17.42 -9.69 75.96
C MET A 1 -17.78 -10.30 74.62
N GLN A 2 -19.08 -10.49 74.40
CA GLN A 2 -19.66 -11.48 73.49
C GLN A 2 -19.56 -11.14 71.99
N PRO A 3 -19.45 -12.19 71.14
CA PRO A 3 -20.01 -12.26 69.80
C PRO A 3 -21.27 -13.16 69.78
N LEU A 4 -22.20 -12.97 68.82
CA LEU A 4 -23.30 -13.90 68.51
C LEU A 4 -23.97 -13.53 67.17
N ARG A 5 -24.20 -14.52 66.30
CA ARG A 5 -25.22 -14.65 65.21
C ARG A 5 -24.81 -15.88 64.37
N THR A 6 -25.32 -17.12 64.51
CA THR A 6 -26.68 -17.74 64.54
C THR A 6 -27.36 -17.70 63.16
N ARG A 7 -27.27 -18.79 62.34
CA ARG A 7 -28.28 -19.85 61.97
C ARG A 7 -29.58 -19.30 61.31
N LEU A 8 -30.21 -19.87 60.26
CA LEU A 8 -30.68 -21.26 60.01
C LEU A 8 -31.42 -21.39 58.62
N ARG A 9 -31.34 -22.56 57.95
CA ARG A 9 -32.30 -23.39 57.10
C ARG A 9 -33.38 -22.75 56.17
N VAL A 10 -33.59 -23.12 54.88
CA VAL A 10 -34.02 -24.37 54.14
C VAL A 10 -35.55 -24.51 53.86
N LEU A 11 -35.91 -24.91 52.61
CA LEU A 11 -37.21 -25.33 51.95
C LEU A 11 -38.16 -24.20 51.47
N SER A 12 -38.98 -24.28 50.41
CA SER A 12 -39.14 -25.13 49.21
C SER A 12 -40.32 -24.60 48.34
N ALA A 13 -40.26 -24.82 47.02
CA ALA A 13 -41.34 -25.09 46.04
C ALA A 13 -42.38 -24.03 45.58
N THR A 14 -42.58 -24.05 44.24
CA THR A 14 -43.68 -23.61 43.33
C THR A 14 -43.21 -22.49 42.40
N GLY A 15 -43.42 -22.47 41.08
CA GLY A 15 -44.09 -23.34 40.11
C GLY A 15 -44.14 -22.56 38.77
N LEU A 16 -44.49 -23.26 37.68
CA LEU A 16 -44.92 -22.71 36.37
C LEU A 16 -43.83 -22.22 35.40
N VAL A 17 -43.47 -23.06 34.43
CA VAL A 17 -42.91 -22.64 33.13
C VAL A 17 -43.87 -23.09 32.04
N LEU A 18 -44.43 -22.12 31.31
CA LEU A 18 -45.24 -22.32 30.12
C LEU A 18 -44.37 -22.88 28.99
N LEU A 19 -44.73 -24.05 28.46
CA LEU A 19 -44.29 -24.54 27.15
C LEU A 19 -45.29 -24.05 26.10
N PHE A 20 -44.85 -23.17 25.19
CA PHE A 20 -45.50 -23.00 23.90
C PHE A 20 -44.82 -23.93 22.89
N ALA A 21 -45.59 -24.93 22.43
CA ALA A 21 -45.23 -25.79 21.32
C ALA A 21 -45.52 -25.05 20.01
N THR A 22 -44.49 -24.77 19.21
CA THR A 22 -44.63 -24.47 17.79
C THR A 22 -44.27 -25.72 16.98
N ALA A 23 -45.27 -26.24 16.27
CA ALA A 23 -45.15 -27.39 15.39
C ALA A 23 -44.31 -27.01 14.16
N PHE A 24 -43.17 -27.68 13.97
CA PHE A 24 -42.50 -27.73 12.68
C PHE A 24 -43.07 -28.88 11.85
N ALA A 25 -43.69 -28.54 10.73
CA ALA A 25 -44.11 -29.51 9.72
C ALA A 25 -42.87 -30.10 9.01
N PRO A 26 -42.89 -31.38 8.59
CA PRO A 26 -41.79 -31.97 7.86
C PRO A 26 -41.74 -31.41 6.43
N VAL A 27 -40.61 -30.80 6.07
CA VAL A 27 -40.29 -30.41 4.70
C VAL A 27 -40.11 -31.69 3.87
N GLN A 28 -41.10 -31.99 3.02
CA GLN A 28 -40.94 -32.99 1.95
C GLN A 28 -39.84 -32.52 1.00
N ARG A 29 -38.73 -33.27 0.92
CA ARG A 29 -37.78 -33.17 -0.19
C ARG A 29 -38.52 -33.54 -1.48
N ARG A 30 -38.80 -32.56 -2.34
CA ARG A 30 -39.14 -32.80 -3.74
C ARG A 30 -37.90 -33.36 -4.43
N SER A 31 -38.01 -34.58 -4.95
CA SER A 31 -37.11 -35.10 -5.96
C SER A 31 -37.17 -34.19 -7.19
N VAL A 32 -36.07 -33.50 -7.49
CA VAL A 32 -35.90 -32.77 -8.75
C VAL A 32 -35.71 -33.83 -9.84
N ALA A 33 -36.63 -33.87 -10.80
CA ALA A 33 -36.49 -34.67 -12.01
C ALA A 33 -35.30 -34.15 -12.84
N PRO A 34 -34.54 -35.02 -13.55
CA PRO A 34 -33.47 -34.58 -14.43
C PRO A 34 -34.03 -33.68 -15.54
N ALA A 35 -33.30 -32.59 -15.82
CA ALA A 35 -33.64 -31.67 -16.90
C ALA A 35 -33.69 -32.40 -18.26
N PRO A 36 -34.65 -32.07 -19.13
CA PRO A 36 -34.68 -32.62 -20.49
C PRO A 36 -33.45 -32.15 -21.29
N PRO A 37 -32.96 -32.97 -22.23
CA PRO A 37 -31.84 -32.59 -23.09
C PRO A 37 -32.20 -31.36 -23.93
N HIS A 38 -31.28 -30.40 -23.96
CA HIS A 38 -31.38 -29.21 -24.81
C HIS A 38 -31.55 -29.59 -26.28
N PRO A 39 -32.44 -28.92 -27.05
CA PRO A 39 -32.48 -29.07 -28.49
C PRO A 39 -31.19 -28.53 -29.13
N PRO A 40 -30.73 -29.11 -30.26
CA PRO A 40 -29.56 -28.59 -30.98
C PRO A 40 -29.86 -27.18 -31.49
N PHE A 41 -28.94 -26.25 -31.22
CA PHE A 41 -28.98 -24.89 -31.74
C PHE A 41 -28.95 -24.91 -33.28
N PRO A 42 -29.79 -24.09 -33.96
CA PRO A 42 -29.66 -23.88 -35.39
C PRO A 42 -28.40 -23.05 -35.67
N HIS A 43 -27.62 -23.49 -36.67
CA HIS A 43 -26.53 -22.70 -37.24
C HIS A 43 -27.07 -21.34 -37.70
N ALA A 44 -26.66 -20.28 -37.00
CA ALA A 44 -26.82 -18.92 -37.44
C ALA A 44 -25.58 -18.54 -38.24
N ASP A 45 -25.70 -18.56 -39.57
CA ASP A 45 -24.82 -17.81 -40.47
C ASP A 45 -25.09 -16.32 -40.25
N GLY A 46 -24.42 -15.74 -39.25
CA GLY A 46 -24.41 -14.31 -38.97
C GLY A 46 -22.97 -13.85 -38.90
N GLY A 47 -22.53 -13.07 -39.88
CA GLY A 47 -21.19 -12.48 -39.93
C GLY A 47 -20.96 -11.58 -38.71
N VAL A 48 -20.24 -12.12 -37.72
CA VAL A 48 -19.66 -11.35 -36.63
C VAL A 48 -18.46 -10.62 -37.23
N LEU A 49 -18.52 -9.28 -37.22
CA LEU A 49 -17.35 -8.43 -37.38
C LEU A 49 -16.33 -8.88 -36.34
N ALA A 50 -15.27 -9.57 -36.79
CA ALA A 50 -14.13 -9.88 -35.95
C ALA A 50 -13.52 -8.55 -35.52
N VAL A 51 -13.83 -8.11 -34.31
CA VAL A 51 -13.00 -7.12 -33.62
C VAL A 51 -11.64 -7.79 -33.50
N PRO A 52 -10.55 -7.19 -34.03
CA PRO A 52 -9.23 -7.76 -33.87
C PRO A 52 -8.98 -7.96 -32.37
N MET A 53 -8.60 -9.17 -31.96
CA MET A 53 -8.10 -9.39 -30.61
C MET A 53 -6.93 -8.43 -30.41
N GLU A 54 -7.06 -7.50 -29.46
CA GLU A 54 -5.96 -6.64 -29.07
C GLU A 54 -4.75 -7.51 -28.68
N PRO A 55 -3.53 -7.09 -29.01
CA PRO A 55 -2.33 -7.75 -28.51
C PRO A 55 -2.37 -7.74 -26.98
N ALA A 56 -2.25 -8.91 -26.36
CA ALA A 56 -2.16 -9.04 -24.91
C ALA A 56 -0.99 -8.18 -24.39
N LEU A 57 -1.23 -7.45 -23.31
CA LEU A 57 -0.21 -6.64 -22.64
C LEU A 57 1.01 -7.52 -22.29
N PRO A 58 2.23 -6.97 -22.26
CA PRO A 58 3.36 -7.67 -21.67
C PRO A 58 3.04 -7.91 -20.19
N SER A 59 2.73 -9.17 -19.85
CA SER A 59 2.26 -9.54 -18.52
C SER A 59 3.27 -9.16 -17.44
N GLY A 60 2.92 -8.20 -16.58
CA GLY A 60 3.66 -7.93 -15.35
C GLY A 60 3.60 -9.16 -14.46
N THR A 61 4.75 -9.70 -14.04
CA THR A 61 4.82 -10.93 -13.21
C THR A 61 5.29 -10.68 -11.78
N LEU A 62 5.83 -9.48 -11.53
CA LEU A 62 6.37 -9.06 -10.26
C LEU A 62 5.78 -7.68 -9.99
N ASP A 63 5.47 -7.41 -8.73
CA ASP A 63 5.19 -6.06 -8.25
C ASP A 63 5.89 -5.98 -6.90
N LEU A 64 6.91 -5.16 -6.82
CA LEU A 64 7.82 -5.16 -5.68
C LEU A 64 7.56 -3.93 -4.82
N ARG A 65 7.24 -4.09 -3.54
CA ARG A 65 7.38 -3.03 -2.55
C ARG A 65 8.30 -3.47 -1.43
N VAL A 66 9.57 -3.14 -1.54
CA VAL A 66 10.41 -3.13 -0.34
C VAL A 66 10.59 -1.67 -0.02
N GLU A 67 10.13 -1.27 1.16
CA GLU A 67 10.47 0.07 1.60
C GLU A 67 11.99 0.07 1.81
N PRO A 68 12.72 1.04 1.26
CA PRO A 68 14.10 1.24 1.68
C PRO A 68 14.06 1.35 3.20
N THR A 69 14.84 0.50 3.89
CA THR A 69 15.18 0.72 5.29
C THR A 69 15.64 2.15 5.38
N GLN A 70 14.80 3.09 5.81
CA GLN A 70 15.17 4.50 5.85
C GLN A 70 16.50 4.55 6.59
N ALA A 71 17.57 4.84 5.84
CA ALA A 71 18.91 4.53 6.27
C ALA A 71 19.40 5.45 7.39
N SER A 72 18.51 6.28 7.94
CA SER A 72 18.72 6.82 9.26
C SER A 72 18.41 5.71 10.27
N ALA A 73 19.47 5.24 10.92
CA ALA A 73 19.44 4.54 12.21
C ALA A 73 18.68 5.30 13.34
N SER A 74 17.88 6.33 13.00
CA SER A 74 17.07 7.13 13.90
C SER A 74 15.64 6.61 14.08
N TRP A 75 15.12 5.81 13.15
CA TRP A 75 13.81 5.18 13.35
C TRP A 75 14.02 3.88 14.12
N GLY A 76 13.47 3.83 15.34
CA GLY A 76 13.45 2.64 16.17
C GLY A 76 12.61 1.52 15.54
N PHE A 77 12.53 0.38 16.22
CA PHE A 77 11.59 -0.67 15.85
C PHE A 77 10.16 -0.11 15.83
N LEU A 78 9.37 -0.52 14.85
CA LEU A 78 7.92 -0.53 14.98
C LEU A 78 7.58 -1.43 16.18
N THR A 79 6.66 -0.99 17.04
CA THR A 79 6.22 -1.79 18.19
C THR A 79 4.73 -1.99 18.18
N THR A 80 4.28 -3.15 18.65
CA THR A 80 2.86 -3.37 18.94
C THR A 80 2.70 -4.16 20.23
N GLN A 81 1.65 -3.84 20.99
CA GLN A 81 1.15 -4.64 22.10
C GLN A 81 -0.23 -5.22 21.80
N SER A 82 -0.71 -5.07 20.56
CA SER A 82 -2.06 -5.46 20.21
C SER A 82 -2.24 -6.96 20.26
N THR A 83 -3.34 -7.35 20.91
CA THR A 83 -3.84 -8.74 20.86
C THR A 83 -4.85 -8.94 19.74
N ASN A 84 -5.12 -7.89 18.96
CA ASN A 84 -5.91 -7.93 17.74
C ASN A 84 -4.98 -7.66 16.54
N TYR A 85 -5.37 -8.13 15.37
CA TYR A 85 -4.64 -7.78 14.16
C TYR A 85 -4.76 -6.29 13.88
N VAL A 86 -3.61 -5.64 13.75
CA VAL A 86 -3.45 -4.27 13.28
C VAL A 86 -2.56 -4.26 12.04
N ASN A 87 -2.68 -3.26 11.19
CA ASN A 87 -1.80 -3.14 10.02
C ASN A 87 -0.35 -2.95 10.48
N VAL A 88 0.59 -3.60 9.80
CA VAL A 88 2.01 -3.28 9.90
C VAL A 88 2.20 -1.99 9.11
N PRO A 89 2.59 -0.87 9.74
CA PRO A 89 2.78 0.39 9.04
C PRO A 89 3.69 0.22 7.81
N ARG A 90 3.23 0.71 6.65
CA ARG A 90 3.96 0.70 5.36
C ARG A 90 4.16 -0.67 4.72
N ALA A 91 3.52 -1.72 5.23
CA ALA A 91 3.55 -3.05 4.61
C ALA A 91 2.26 -3.31 3.81
N SER A 92 1.90 -2.38 2.93
CA SER A 92 0.82 -2.53 1.95
C SER A 92 1.37 -2.42 0.53
N ALA A 93 0.67 -2.85 -0.50
CA ALA A 93 1.08 -2.60 -1.89
C ALA A 93 -0.14 -2.75 -2.81
N SER A 94 -0.12 -2.07 -3.95
CA SER A 94 -1.12 -2.27 -5.01
C SER A 94 -0.46 -2.94 -6.20
N PHE A 95 -1.21 -3.78 -6.89
CA PHE A 95 -0.78 -4.43 -8.12
C PHE A 95 -1.95 -4.63 -9.08
N VAL A 96 -1.67 -4.87 -10.36
CA VAL A 96 -2.72 -5.14 -11.36
C VAL A 96 -2.64 -6.58 -11.81
N ALA A 97 -3.75 -7.29 -11.65
CA ALA A 97 -3.94 -8.63 -12.18
C ALA A 97 -4.59 -8.55 -13.56
N GLU A 98 -4.03 -9.26 -14.54
CA GLU A 98 -4.50 -9.21 -15.93
C GLU A 98 -5.57 -10.27 -16.24
N ASP A 99 -5.64 -11.33 -15.43
CA ASP A 99 -6.55 -12.46 -15.66
C ASP A 99 -7.56 -12.61 -14.51
N GLU A 100 -8.76 -13.10 -14.82
CA GLU A 100 -9.82 -13.41 -13.85
C GLU A 100 -9.43 -14.43 -12.75
N ARG A 101 -8.28 -15.10 -12.89
CA ARG A 101 -7.77 -16.10 -11.95
C ARG A 101 -6.25 -16.00 -11.81
N THR A 102 -5.76 -14.81 -11.53
CA THR A 102 -4.34 -14.54 -11.35
C THR A 102 -3.84 -15.13 -10.03
N PRO A 103 -2.93 -16.13 -10.04
CA PRO A 103 -2.26 -16.59 -8.82
C PRO A 103 -1.40 -15.47 -8.24
N LEU A 104 -1.40 -15.33 -6.92
CA LEU A 104 -0.61 -14.33 -6.20
C LEU A 104 0.20 -15.03 -5.11
N VAL A 105 1.49 -14.72 -5.01
CA VAL A 105 2.38 -15.05 -3.90
C VAL A 105 2.85 -13.75 -3.26
N ILE A 106 2.71 -13.65 -1.95
CA ILE A 106 3.04 -12.47 -1.15
C ILE A 106 4.15 -12.88 -0.18
N VAL A 107 5.38 -12.41 -0.41
CA VAL A 107 6.51 -12.69 0.48
C VAL A 107 6.71 -11.48 1.39
N PHE A 108 6.41 -11.65 2.67
CA PHE A 108 6.70 -10.65 3.69
C PHE A 108 7.98 -11.03 4.43
N SER A 109 8.95 -10.12 4.47
CA SER A 109 10.16 -10.28 5.28
C SER A 109 10.44 -9.07 6.14
N ALA A 110 10.95 -9.29 7.35
CA ALA A 110 11.30 -8.23 8.28
C ALA A 110 12.27 -8.73 9.35
N GLU A 111 12.98 -7.82 10.01
CA GLU A 111 13.64 -8.12 11.28
C GLU A 111 12.59 -8.14 12.40
N ALA A 112 12.49 -9.26 13.10
CA ALA A 112 11.44 -9.47 14.09
C ALA A 112 12.00 -9.96 15.43
N SER A 113 11.41 -9.50 16.53
CA SER A 113 11.63 -10.05 17.88
C SER A 113 10.44 -9.76 18.81
N THR A 114 10.44 -10.36 20.00
CA THR A 114 9.51 -10.00 21.08
C THR A 114 10.27 -9.67 22.37
N ASN A 115 9.63 -8.99 23.32
CA ASN A 115 10.24 -8.74 24.65
C ASN A 115 10.17 -9.96 25.60
N SER A 116 9.67 -11.11 25.14
CA SER A 116 9.42 -12.30 25.96
C SER A 116 10.11 -13.52 25.36
N SER A 117 10.59 -14.44 26.20
CA SER A 117 11.24 -15.67 25.72
C SER A 117 10.28 -16.71 25.14
N THR A 118 8.97 -16.56 25.42
CA THR A 118 7.91 -17.46 24.94
C THR A 118 6.77 -16.68 24.27
N GLY A 119 6.90 -15.36 24.16
CA GLY A 119 5.91 -14.52 23.51
C GLY A 119 5.95 -14.76 22.01
N ARG A 120 4.77 -14.86 21.40
CA ARG A 120 4.64 -15.00 19.95
C ARG A 120 4.17 -13.70 19.33
N MET A 121 4.68 -13.46 18.13
CA MET A 121 4.17 -12.46 17.21
C MET A 121 3.63 -13.19 15.98
N PHE A 122 2.43 -12.82 15.58
CA PHE A 122 1.74 -13.39 14.44
C PHE A 122 1.69 -12.37 13.33
N VAL A 123 1.76 -12.82 12.09
CA VAL A 123 1.54 -12.00 10.90
C VAL A 123 0.55 -12.69 9.97
N ARG A 124 -0.18 -11.90 9.20
CA ARG A 124 -1.05 -12.36 8.11
C ARG A 124 -1.01 -11.37 6.96
N ALA A 125 -1.28 -11.85 5.75
CA ALA A 125 -1.54 -10.97 4.60
C ALA A 125 -3.04 -10.90 4.32
N LEU A 126 -3.51 -9.71 3.95
CA LEU A 126 -4.83 -9.46 3.39
C LEU A 126 -4.69 -9.12 1.92
N VAL A 127 -5.64 -9.57 1.10
CA VAL A 127 -5.82 -9.19 -0.30
C VAL A 127 -7.22 -8.62 -0.44
N ASP A 128 -7.33 -7.33 -0.76
CA ASP A 128 -8.58 -6.57 -0.79
C ASP A 128 -9.40 -6.72 0.50
N GLY A 129 -8.72 -6.70 1.64
CA GLY A 129 -9.30 -6.90 2.97
C GLY A 129 -9.65 -8.36 3.32
N GLY A 130 -9.52 -9.31 2.38
CA GLY A 130 -9.70 -10.74 2.61
C GLY A 130 -8.42 -11.43 3.06
N VAL A 131 -8.48 -12.33 4.05
CA VAL A 131 -7.28 -13.03 4.57
C VAL A 131 -6.71 -13.99 3.52
N ALA A 132 -5.43 -13.82 3.17
CA ALA A 132 -4.67 -14.71 2.28
C ALA A 132 -4.35 -16.04 2.97
N ALA A 133 -3.97 -17.06 2.19
CA ALA A 133 -3.58 -18.36 2.72
C ALA A 133 -2.05 -18.46 2.87
N PRO A 134 -1.51 -19.05 3.95
CA PRO A 134 -2.22 -19.49 5.15
C PRO A 134 -2.69 -18.29 5.98
N ALA A 135 -3.68 -18.49 6.86
CA ALA A 135 -4.35 -17.36 7.50
C ALA A 135 -3.45 -16.60 8.48
N ASP A 136 -2.99 -17.25 9.55
CA ASP A 136 -2.28 -16.61 10.65
C ASP A 136 -0.98 -17.36 10.93
N VAL A 137 0.16 -16.68 10.79
CA VAL A 137 1.49 -17.31 10.90
C VAL A 137 2.23 -16.79 12.12
N VAL A 138 2.75 -17.69 12.97
CA VAL A 138 3.69 -17.33 14.04
C VAL A 138 5.03 -16.95 13.43
N PHE A 139 5.20 -15.66 13.14
CA PHE A 139 6.39 -15.10 12.49
C PHE A 139 7.64 -15.24 13.35
N THR A 140 7.51 -14.95 14.65
CA THR A 140 8.59 -15.16 15.62
C THR A 140 8.05 -15.52 16.99
N GLU A 141 8.77 -16.40 17.70
CA GLU A 141 8.60 -16.71 19.11
C GLU A 141 9.93 -16.44 19.83
N GLY A 142 9.86 -15.71 20.93
CA GLY A 142 11.00 -15.42 21.78
C GLY A 142 11.67 -14.07 21.53
N ALA A 143 12.72 -13.81 22.31
CA ALA A 143 13.47 -12.56 22.29
C ALA A 143 14.65 -12.55 21.30
N PHE A 144 14.73 -13.56 20.44
CA PHE A 144 15.75 -13.57 19.39
C PHE A 144 15.39 -12.57 18.31
N GLN A 145 16.36 -11.75 17.92
CA GLN A 145 16.24 -10.76 16.85
C GLN A 145 16.95 -11.26 15.60
N GLY A 146 16.20 -11.41 14.51
CA GLY A 146 16.75 -11.74 13.20
C GLY A 146 15.72 -11.57 12.10
N ALA A 147 16.20 -11.64 10.86
CA ALA A 147 15.38 -11.55 9.68
C ALA A 147 14.51 -12.80 9.52
N ARG A 148 13.24 -12.59 9.26
CA ARG A 148 12.24 -13.62 9.03
C ARG A 148 11.61 -13.37 7.68
N SER A 149 11.21 -14.42 7.00
CA SER A 149 10.42 -14.32 5.78
C SER A 149 9.38 -15.43 5.71
N PHE A 150 8.22 -15.11 5.17
CA PHE A 150 7.15 -16.06 4.94
C PHE A 150 6.34 -15.71 3.68
N ALA A 151 5.89 -16.72 2.94
CA ALA A 151 5.08 -16.57 1.74
C ALA A 151 3.59 -16.89 2.00
N PHE A 152 2.73 -15.93 1.74
CA PHE A 152 1.27 -16.08 1.64
C PHE A 152 0.86 -16.19 0.17
N THR A 153 -0.38 -16.58 -0.06
CA THR A 153 -0.92 -16.89 -1.38
C THR A 153 -2.39 -16.52 -1.50
N SER A 154 -2.79 -16.10 -2.69
CA SER A 154 -4.19 -15.84 -3.04
C SER A 154 -4.43 -16.11 -4.52
N ILE A 155 -5.69 -16.10 -4.94
CA ILE A 155 -6.08 -16.03 -6.35
C ILE A 155 -7.00 -14.82 -6.48
N VAL A 156 -6.64 -13.90 -7.35
CA VAL A 156 -7.39 -12.66 -7.57
C VAL A 156 -8.02 -12.63 -8.96
N GLY A 157 -9.00 -11.74 -9.13
CA GLY A 157 -9.64 -11.47 -10.41
C GLY A 157 -8.78 -10.59 -11.31
N GLU A 158 -9.34 -10.15 -12.43
CA GLU A 158 -8.73 -9.09 -13.25
C GLU A 158 -8.97 -7.72 -12.57
N GLY A 159 -7.99 -6.82 -12.64
CA GLY A 159 -8.06 -5.45 -12.14
C GLY A 159 -7.02 -5.12 -11.07
N ILE A 160 -7.12 -3.92 -10.50
CA ILE A 160 -6.24 -3.50 -9.41
C ILE A 160 -6.63 -4.16 -8.07
N HIS A 161 -5.63 -4.71 -7.41
CA HIS A 161 -5.72 -5.39 -6.12
C HIS A 161 -4.76 -4.75 -5.12
N THR A 162 -5.10 -4.89 -3.85
CA THR A 162 -4.30 -4.36 -2.74
C THR A 162 -3.90 -5.49 -1.82
N VAL A 163 -2.67 -5.42 -1.32
CA VAL A 163 -2.12 -6.31 -0.31
C VAL A 163 -1.82 -5.51 0.93
N GLU A 164 -2.17 -6.01 2.11
CA GLU A 164 -1.81 -5.43 3.40
C GLU A 164 -1.26 -6.52 4.33
N VAL A 165 -0.21 -6.23 5.10
CA VAL A 165 0.27 -7.13 6.16
C VAL A 165 -0.25 -6.63 7.50
N GLN A 166 -0.78 -7.56 8.29
CA GLN A 166 -1.20 -7.31 9.66
C GLN A 166 -0.39 -8.13 10.63
N TRP A 167 -0.28 -7.63 11.86
CA TRP A 167 0.41 -8.30 12.95
C TRP A 167 -0.35 -8.19 14.28
N LEU A 168 -0.10 -9.15 15.17
CA LEU A 168 -0.54 -9.12 16.57
C LEU A 168 0.47 -9.86 17.45
N VAL A 169 0.33 -9.72 18.76
CA VAL A 169 1.15 -10.43 19.75
C VAL A 169 0.31 -11.12 20.82
N ASP A 170 0.92 -12.10 21.50
CA ASP A 170 0.31 -12.70 22.69
C ASP A 170 0.05 -11.64 23.79
N PRO A 171 -0.95 -11.82 24.66
CA PRO A 171 -1.23 -10.89 25.76
C PRO A 171 -0.01 -10.63 26.65
N GLY A 172 0.29 -9.35 26.90
CA GLY A 172 1.41 -8.91 27.73
C GLY A 172 2.79 -8.97 27.04
N VAL A 173 2.82 -9.26 25.74
CA VAL A 173 4.03 -9.24 24.91
C VAL A 173 4.09 -7.91 24.15
N THR A 174 5.30 -7.47 23.83
CA THR A 174 5.56 -6.41 22.85
C THR A 174 6.32 -7.02 21.69
N GLY A 175 5.78 -6.85 20.48
CA GLY A 175 6.41 -7.24 19.23
C GLY A 175 7.25 -6.07 18.70
N PHE A 176 8.36 -6.39 18.05
CA PHE A 176 9.27 -5.43 17.44
C PHE A 176 9.50 -5.82 15.98
N LEU A 177 9.24 -4.90 15.05
CA LEU A 177 9.53 -5.05 13.63
C LEU A 177 10.42 -3.90 13.15
N ARG A 178 11.31 -4.17 12.19
CA ARG A 178 11.95 -3.15 11.35
C ARG A 178 12.39 -3.76 10.03
N ALA A 179 12.80 -2.92 9.09
CA ALA A 179 13.27 -3.37 7.78
C ALA A 179 12.22 -4.23 7.07
N GLU A 180 10.97 -3.77 7.02
CA GLU A 180 9.89 -4.50 6.38
C GLU A 180 10.05 -4.49 4.86
N ALA A 181 9.78 -5.64 4.23
CA ALA A 181 9.86 -5.85 2.79
C ALA A 181 8.67 -6.71 2.34
N LEU A 182 8.00 -6.30 1.26
CA LEU A 182 6.82 -6.95 0.69
C LEU A 182 7.03 -7.22 -0.81
N GLU A 183 7.25 -8.47 -1.16
CA GLU A 183 7.45 -8.91 -2.55
C GLU A 183 6.18 -9.59 -3.05
N LEU A 184 5.56 -9.05 -4.10
CA LEU A 184 4.40 -9.66 -4.76
C LEU A 184 4.82 -10.32 -6.06
N ARG A 185 4.39 -11.56 -6.26
CA ARG A 185 4.57 -12.30 -7.52
C ARG A 185 3.23 -12.75 -8.00
N HIS A 186 2.90 -12.47 -9.25
CA HIS A 186 1.60 -12.81 -9.79
C HIS A 186 1.66 -13.19 -11.29
N GLY A 187 0.53 -13.64 -11.82
CA GLY A 187 0.40 -14.02 -13.23
C GLY A 187 0.62 -15.51 -13.51
N ALA A 188 0.54 -15.87 -14.80
CA ALA A 188 0.49 -17.26 -15.27
C ALA A 188 1.74 -18.10 -14.97
N ASN A 189 2.85 -17.46 -14.59
CA ASN A 189 4.12 -18.12 -14.32
C ASN A 189 4.31 -18.44 -12.82
N VAL A 190 3.32 -18.11 -12.01
CA VAL A 190 3.31 -18.38 -10.57
C VAL A 190 2.39 -19.55 -10.29
N ALA A 191 2.92 -20.56 -9.63
CA ALA A 191 2.15 -21.67 -9.09
C ALA A 191 2.45 -21.79 -7.59
N HIS A 192 1.46 -22.18 -6.79
CA HIS A 192 1.67 -22.36 -5.36
C HIS A 192 0.85 -23.51 -4.79
N GLY A 193 1.35 -24.05 -3.69
CA GLY A 193 0.69 -25.05 -2.86
C GLY A 193 0.83 -24.62 -1.41
N THR A 194 -0.30 -24.31 -0.80
CA THR A 194 -0.37 -23.86 0.58
C THR A 194 -1.08 -24.92 1.40
N ALA A 195 -0.41 -25.45 2.42
CA ALA A 195 -1.07 -26.37 3.33
C ALA A 195 -2.14 -25.59 4.12
N PRO A 196 -3.36 -26.15 4.30
CA PRO A 196 -4.36 -25.50 5.13
C PRO A 196 -3.81 -25.23 6.53
N SER A 197 -4.07 -24.04 7.07
CA SER A 197 -3.74 -23.73 8.46
C SER A 197 -4.38 -24.77 9.38
N GLY A 198 -3.62 -25.29 10.35
CA GLY A 198 -4.09 -26.42 11.14
C GLY A 198 -3.07 -27.04 12.07
N SER A 199 -3.26 -28.33 12.37
CA SER A 199 -2.35 -29.04 13.27
C SER A 199 -0.95 -29.12 12.68
N ASN A 200 0.03 -28.80 13.51
CA ASN A 200 1.43 -29.03 13.27
C ASN A 200 1.68 -30.43 12.69
N THR A 201 2.45 -30.49 11.61
CA THR A 201 2.96 -31.73 11.04
C THR A 201 4.28 -32.08 11.71
N VAL A 202 4.51 -33.35 12.02
CA VAL A 202 5.70 -33.81 12.76
C VAL A 202 6.46 -34.85 11.95
N THR A 203 7.79 -34.76 11.93
CA THR A 203 8.67 -35.81 11.42
C THR A 203 9.70 -36.21 12.46
N THR A 204 9.97 -37.51 12.52
CA THR A 204 11.11 -38.12 13.22
C THR A 204 12.00 -38.87 12.24
N SER A 205 11.77 -38.67 10.93
CA SER A 205 12.46 -39.40 9.88
C SER A 205 13.89 -38.87 9.76
N SER A 206 14.86 -39.78 9.84
CA SER A 206 16.26 -39.50 9.53
C SER A 206 16.59 -39.69 8.04
N SER A 207 15.56 -39.85 7.20
CA SER A 207 15.65 -39.86 5.74
C SER A 207 14.67 -38.85 5.15
N PHE A 208 15.01 -38.26 4.02
CA PHE A 208 14.10 -37.34 3.33
C PHE A 208 12.78 -38.03 3.01
N VAL A 209 11.70 -37.37 3.40
CA VAL A 209 10.33 -37.73 3.07
C VAL A 209 9.61 -36.49 2.54
N PRO A 210 8.56 -36.61 1.70
CA PRO A 210 7.78 -35.46 1.26
C PRO A 210 7.16 -34.71 2.45
N VAL A 211 7.14 -33.39 2.38
CA VAL A 211 6.38 -32.56 3.32
C VAL A 211 4.88 -32.72 2.99
N PRO A 212 4.04 -33.16 3.94
CA PRO A 212 2.62 -33.37 3.69
C PRO A 212 1.90 -32.11 3.19
N GLY A 213 1.26 -32.26 2.02
CA GLY A 213 0.46 -31.22 1.37
C GLY A 213 1.24 -30.24 0.48
N LEU A 214 2.55 -30.45 0.27
CA LEU A 214 3.40 -29.53 -0.50
C LEU A 214 3.98 -30.16 -1.76
N SER A 215 3.09 -30.42 -2.72
CA SER A 215 3.43 -30.77 -4.09
C SER A 215 2.72 -29.79 -5.02
N VAL A 216 3.48 -29.08 -5.84
CA VAL A 216 3.00 -27.96 -6.66
C VAL A 216 3.13 -28.34 -8.14
N PRO A 217 2.02 -28.63 -8.84
CA PRO A 217 2.05 -28.74 -10.29
C PRO A 217 2.21 -27.35 -10.91
N PHE A 218 3.06 -27.24 -11.93
CA PHE A 218 3.24 -26.00 -12.68
C PHE A 218 3.53 -26.31 -14.14
N GLN A 219 3.31 -25.32 -15.01
CA GLN A 219 3.55 -25.46 -16.45
C GLN A 219 4.59 -24.44 -16.91
N LEU A 220 5.57 -24.90 -17.69
CA LEU A 220 6.49 -24.03 -18.41
C LEU A 220 6.04 -23.91 -19.86
N SER A 221 5.83 -22.67 -20.32
CA SER A 221 5.49 -22.37 -21.71
C SER A 221 6.67 -22.59 -22.66
N VAL A 222 7.90 -22.41 -22.17
CA VAL A 222 9.16 -22.62 -22.86
C VAL A 222 10.14 -23.39 -21.97
N ALA A 223 11.09 -24.10 -22.57
CA ALA A 223 12.14 -24.77 -21.80
C ALA A 223 13.01 -23.74 -21.07
N GLY A 224 13.33 -23.99 -19.80
CA GLY A 224 14.02 -23.02 -18.95
C GLY A 224 14.25 -23.55 -17.53
N SER A 225 14.70 -22.68 -16.63
CA SER A 225 14.76 -22.96 -15.20
C SER A 225 13.59 -22.29 -14.48
N ALA A 226 13.25 -22.81 -13.31
CA ALA A 226 12.28 -22.24 -12.39
C ALA A 226 12.93 -22.06 -11.00
N VAL A 227 12.25 -21.31 -10.13
CA VAL A 227 12.64 -21.17 -8.73
C VAL A 227 11.54 -21.75 -7.86
N VAL A 228 11.91 -22.66 -6.96
CA VAL A 228 11.02 -23.21 -5.93
C VAL A 228 11.27 -22.48 -4.62
N GLY A 229 10.30 -21.71 -4.15
CA GLY A 229 10.31 -21.12 -2.83
C GLY A 229 9.57 -22.00 -1.82
N PHE A 230 10.13 -22.14 -0.61
CA PHE A 230 9.50 -22.83 0.50
C PHE A 230 9.60 -21.99 1.76
N SER A 231 8.47 -21.75 2.43
CA SER A 231 8.42 -21.13 3.76
C SER A 231 7.58 -21.95 4.72
N ALA A 232 7.98 -22.00 5.99
CA ALA A 232 7.19 -22.65 7.03
C ALA A 232 7.48 -22.10 8.43
N GLU A 233 6.50 -22.23 9.32
CA GLU A 233 6.73 -22.22 10.77
C GLU A 233 7.48 -23.50 11.16
N THR A 234 8.60 -23.37 11.85
CA THR A 234 9.42 -24.51 12.25
C THR A 234 9.59 -24.57 13.75
N PHE A 235 9.75 -25.78 14.28
CA PHE A 235 10.12 -26.02 15.66
C PHE A 235 10.84 -27.37 15.77
N VAL A 236 12.05 -27.37 16.32
CA VAL A 236 12.91 -28.57 16.41
C VAL A 236 13.18 -28.91 17.87
N GLN A 237 12.73 -30.10 18.30
CA GLN A 237 12.99 -30.60 19.64
C GLN A 237 14.30 -31.39 19.71
N GLY A 238 15.05 -31.16 20.79
CA GLY A 238 16.32 -31.82 21.09
C GLY A 238 17.50 -30.87 21.03
N ALA A 239 18.48 -31.06 21.92
CA ALA A 239 19.69 -30.25 21.90
C ALA A 239 20.51 -30.58 20.65
N ASN A 240 20.87 -29.55 19.88
CA ASN A 240 21.67 -29.65 18.65
C ASN A 240 21.04 -30.52 17.54
N MET A 241 19.71 -30.61 17.51
CA MET A 241 18.99 -31.26 16.41
C MET A 241 18.70 -30.24 15.31
N ARG A 242 18.80 -30.67 14.06
CA ARG A 242 18.53 -29.85 12.89
C ARG A 242 17.42 -30.45 12.04
N LEU A 243 16.57 -29.58 11.51
CA LEU A 243 15.64 -29.86 10.44
C LEU A 243 16.31 -29.49 9.11
N PHE A 244 16.32 -30.44 8.19
CA PHE A 244 16.81 -30.24 6.83
C PHE A 244 15.65 -30.23 5.85
N VAL A 245 15.78 -29.42 4.80
CA VAL A 245 14.82 -29.41 3.68
C VAL A 245 15.55 -29.39 2.34
N ARG A 246 14.89 -29.93 1.32
CA ARG A 246 15.33 -29.87 -0.08
C ARG A 246 14.13 -29.78 -1.01
N ALA A 247 14.33 -29.28 -2.22
CA ALA A 247 13.32 -29.29 -3.27
C ALA A 247 13.68 -30.29 -4.37
N LEU A 248 12.66 -30.89 -4.97
CA LEU A 248 12.78 -31.72 -6.16
C LEU A 248 11.79 -31.25 -7.22
N VAL A 249 12.18 -31.30 -8.49
CA VAL A 249 11.26 -31.17 -9.63
C VAL A 249 11.33 -32.42 -10.47
N ASP A 250 10.19 -33.09 -10.66
CA ASP A 250 10.08 -34.37 -11.35
C ASP A 250 11.03 -35.45 -10.81
N GLY A 251 11.32 -35.38 -9.51
CA GLY A 251 12.26 -36.27 -8.81
C GLY A 251 13.74 -35.90 -8.97
N ALA A 252 14.08 -34.88 -9.75
CA ALA A 252 15.44 -34.34 -9.83
C ALA A 252 15.67 -33.32 -8.70
N LEU A 253 16.86 -33.37 -8.09
CA LEU A 253 17.24 -32.48 -6.99
C LEU A 253 17.45 -31.05 -7.49
N CYS A 254 16.93 -30.06 -6.76
CA CYS A 254 17.19 -28.64 -6.97
C CYS A 254 18.46 -28.17 -6.23
N GLU A 255 18.99 -27.01 -6.61
CA GLU A 255 20.16 -26.39 -5.97
C GLU A 255 19.75 -25.20 -5.07
N PRO A 256 20.38 -24.98 -3.91
CA PRO A 256 21.34 -25.86 -3.28
C PRO A 256 20.65 -27.15 -2.85
N GLY A 257 21.40 -28.26 -2.78
CA GLY A 257 20.85 -29.59 -2.51
C GLY A 257 19.95 -29.66 -1.27
N ASP A 258 20.53 -29.92 -0.10
CA ASP A 258 19.82 -29.88 1.18
C ASP A 258 20.37 -28.79 2.10
N VAL A 259 19.48 -28.12 2.83
CA VAL A 259 19.86 -27.04 3.76
C VAL A 259 19.35 -27.31 5.15
N VAL A 260 20.12 -26.90 6.15
CA VAL A 260 19.69 -26.76 7.54
C VAL A 260 18.69 -25.61 7.62
N PHE A 261 17.42 -25.98 7.54
CA PHE A 261 16.31 -25.05 7.53
C PHE A 261 16.11 -24.41 8.91
N ALA A 262 16.12 -25.24 9.96
CA ALA A 262 15.93 -24.80 11.34
C ALA A 262 16.74 -25.63 12.34
N GLY A 263 17.16 -25.02 13.45
CA GLY A 263 17.93 -25.67 14.52
C GLY A 263 17.47 -25.36 15.94
N ARG A 264 16.34 -24.65 16.11
CA ARG A 264 15.88 -24.16 17.41
C ARG A 264 14.62 -24.86 17.92
N ALA A 265 14.50 -24.83 19.24
CA ALA A 265 13.29 -25.19 19.96
C ALA A 265 12.29 -24.03 20.13
N SER A 266 12.51 -22.87 19.52
CA SER A 266 11.52 -21.77 19.47
C SER A 266 10.82 -21.79 18.12
N ARG A 267 9.51 -21.50 18.07
CA ARG A 267 8.79 -21.44 16.79
C ARG A 267 9.21 -20.22 15.98
N GLN A 268 9.64 -20.42 14.74
CA GLN A 268 10.10 -19.35 13.87
C GLN A 268 9.74 -19.63 12.42
N THR A 269 9.54 -18.58 11.62
CA THR A 269 9.41 -18.72 10.17
C THR A 269 10.76 -18.65 9.48
N HIS A 270 10.97 -19.56 8.54
CA HIS A 270 12.12 -19.55 7.64
C HIS A 270 11.62 -19.61 6.20
N GLN A 271 12.40 -19.08 5.27
CA GLN A 271 12.20 -19.24 3.84
C GLN A 271 13.50 -19.67 3.17
N MET A 272 13.40 -20.62 2.23
CA MET A 272 14.49 -21.03 1.35
C MET A 272 14.03 -21.01 -0.10
N ARG A 273 14.92 -20.61 -1.02
CA ARG A 273 14.69 -20.67 -2.46
C ARG A 273 15.67 -21.63 -3.11
N PHE A 274 15.17 -22.41 -4.06
CA PHE A 274 15.90 -23.44 -4.79
C PHE A 274 15.81 -23.22 -6.31
N GLU A 275 16.91 -23.40 -7.01
CA GLU A 275 17.00 -23.41 -8.48
C GLU A 275 16.67 -24.81 -9.01
N THR A 276 15.79 -24.90 -10.00
CA THR A 276 15.57 -26.17 -10.69
C THR A 276 16.70 -26.46 -11.68
N PRO A 277 16.98 -27.74 -12.00
CA PRO A 277 17.70 -28.04 -13.23
C PRO A 277 16.95 -27.44 -14.44
N ALA A 278 17.61 -27.37 -15.60
CA ALA A 278 16.93 -26.99 -16.84
C ALA A 278 15.79 -27.98 -17.15
N LEU A 279 14.58 -27.45 -17.31
CA LEU A 279 13.35 -28.19 -17.56
C LEU A 279 12.93 -28.00 -19.03
N ALA A 280 12.27 -29.01 -19.58
CA ALA A 280 11.62 -28.89 -20.88
C ALA A 280 10.36 -28.00 -20.78
N ALA A 281 9.79 -27.58 -21.90
CA ALA A 281 8.44 -27.01 -21.88
C ALA A 281 7.41 -28.10 -21.53
N GLY A 282 6.39 -27.78 -20.75
CA GLY A 282 5.35 -28.72 -20.35
C GLY A 282 4.98 -28.65 -18.88
N TRP A 283 4.26 -29.68 -18.41
CA TRP A 283 3.86 -29.82 -17.01
C TRP A 283 4.94 -30.47 -16.18
N HIS A 284 5.19 -29.91 -15.01
CA HIS A 284 6.17 -30.34 -14.02
C HIS A 284 5.53 -30.41 -12.65
N THR A 285 6.20 -31.08 -11.70
CA THR A 285 5.77 -31.11 -10.30
C THR A 285 6.95 -30.83 -9.38
N ALA A 286 6.84 -29.73 -8.62
CA ALA A 286 7.75 -29.43 -7.52
C ALA A 286 7.30 -30.14 -6.24
N THR A 287 8.24 -30.72 -5.49
CA THR A 287 8.00 -31.38 -4.20
C THR A 287 9.05 -30.92 -3.21
N VAL A 288 8.62 -30.53 -2.00
CA VAL A 288 9.53 -30.24 -0.89
C VAL A 288 9.65 -31.49 -0.02
N GLU A 289 10.87 -31.86 0.32
CA GLU A 289 11.17 -32.93 1.26
C GLU A 289 11.87 -32.40 2.51
N TRP A 290 11.71 -33.13 3.61
CA TRP A 290 12.30 -32.80 4.91
C TRP A 290 12.82 -34.04 5.63
N LEU A 291 13.82 -33.85 6.49
CA LEU A 291 14.28 -34.83 7.47
C LEU A 291 14.75 -34.13 8.75
N VAL A 292 14.92 -34.88 9.82
CA VAL A 292 15.52 -34.39 11.06
C VAL A 292 16.73 -35.25 11.43
N ASP A 293 17.71 -34.65 12.10
CA ASP A 293 18.83 -35.40 12.70
C ASP A 293 18.30 -36.62 13.50
N ALA A 294 19.06 -37.72 13.49
CA ALA A 294 18.64 -38.97 14.12
C ALA A 294 18.35 -38.77 15.63
N GLY A 295 17.13 -39.11 16.05
CA GLY A 295 16.66 -38.92 17.42
C GLY A 295 16.03 -37.55 17.70
N GLY A 296 16.04 -36.64 16.73
CA GLY A 296 15.30 -35.38 16.80
C GLY A 296 13.82 -35.52 16.43
N VAL A 297 13.06 -34.49 16.76
CA VAL A 297 11.66 -34.34 16.35
C VAL A 297 11.52 -32.94 15.74
N ALA A 298 11.23 -32.87 14.44
CA ALA A 298 10.97 -31.60 13.78
C ALA A 298 9.48 -31.43 13.51
N THR A 299 9.01 -30.20 13.64
CA THR A 299 7.62 -29.82 13.50
C THR A 299 7.50 -28.67 12.50
N LEU A 300 6.54 -28.79 11.58
CA LEU A 300 6.13 -27.70 10.69
C LEU A 300 4.69 -27.29 11.01
N GLY A 301 4.48 -26.00 11.24
CA GLY A 301 3.15 -25.40 11.32
C GLY A 301 2.63 -25.03 9.93
N ASP A 302 2.16 -23.80 9.80
CA ASP A 302 1.75 -23.22 8.53
C ASP A 302 2.92 -23.16 7.55
N ARG A 303 2.64 -23.46 6.28
CA ARG A 303 3.66 -23.73 5.27
C ARG A 303 3.15 -23.55 3.86
N THR A 304 4.04 -23.00 3.03
CA THR A 304 3.76 -22.63 1.64
C THR A 304 4.93 -23.07 0.77
N ALA A 305 4.63 -23.71 -0.35
CA ALA A 305 5.57 -23.88 -1.45
C ALA A 305 5.04 -23.08 -2.66
N TRP A 306 5.94 -22.44 -3.39
CA TRP A 306 5.60 -21.75 -4.63
C TRP A 306 6.68 -21.99 -5.67
N VAL A 307 6.29 -21.86 -6.93
CA VAL A 307 7.15 -21.98 -8.10
C VAL A 307 6.93 -20.73 -8.94
N THR A 308 8.02 -20.13 -9.37
CA THR A 308 8.02 -19.07 -10.38
C THR A 308 8.92 -19.49 -11.53
N SER A 309 8.61 -19.03 -12.74
CA SER A 309 9.44 -19.25 -13.91
C SER A 309 9.64 -17.95 -14.70
N ALA A 310 10.84 -17.76 -15.22
CA ALA A 310 11.17 -16.62 -16.06
C ALA A 310 10.27 -16.57 -17.31
N THR A 311 9.83 -15.37 -17.67
CA THR A 311 9.18 -15.10 -18.96
C THR A 311 10.15 -14.45 -19.92
N PRO A 312 9.81 -14.31 -21.21
CA PRO A 312 10.59 -13.45 -22.11
C PRO A 312 10.65 -11.98 -21.66
N CYS A 313 9.71 -11.52 -20.84
CA CYS A 313 9.57 -10.13 -20.40
C CYS A 313 10.13 -9.85 -18.99
N SER A 314 10.29 -10.89 -18.15
CA SER A 314 10.86 -10.79 -16.81
C SER A 314 12.14 -11.62 -16.71
N VAL A 315 13.19 -11.05 -16.12
CA VAL A 315 14.44 -11.76 -15.91
C VAL A 315 14.48 -12.27 -14.49
N GLU A 316 14.11 -13.54 -14.31
CA GLU A 316 14.39 -14.26 -13.07
C GLU A 316 15.75 -14.93 -13.16
N ARG A 317 16.57 -14.69 -12.15
CA ARG A 317 17.88 -15.29 -12.03
C ARG A 317 18.15 -15.66 -10.60
N ILE A 318 18.45 -16.93 -10.38
CA ILE A 318 18.95 -17.40 -9.11
C ILE A 318 20.45 -17.67 -9.22
N VAL A 319 21.17 -17.33 -8.16
CA VAL A 319 22.59 -17.61 -7.99
C VAL A 319 22.72 -18.40 -6.71
N VAL A 320 23.03 -19.69 -6.88
CA VAL A 320 23.28 -20.59 -5.77
C VAL A 320 24.78 -20.71 -5.57
N ALA A 321 25.24 -20.49 -4.33
CA ALA A 321 26.63 -20.80 -4.01
C ALA A 321 26.80 -22.33 -3.98
N PRO A 322 27.89 -22.89 -4.54
CA PRO A 322 28.11 -24.33 -4.51
C PRO A 322 28.05 -24.86 -3.07
N SER A 323 27.28 -25.93 -2.83
CA SER A 323 27.24 -26.57 -1.53
C SER A 323 28.66 -26.97 -1.10
N GLY A 324 29.02 -26.64 0.15
CA GLY A 324 30.39 -26.77 0.60
C GLY A 324 30.64 -26.25 2.02
N PRO A 325 31.93 -26.14 2.42
CA PRO A 325 32.26 -25.58 3.73
C PRO A 325 31.70 -24.17 3.89
N ALA A 326 31.21 -23.87 5.10
CA ALA A 326 30.74 -22.53 5.43
C ALA A 326 31.86 -21.49 5.20
N VAL A 327 31.48 -20.35 4.63
CA VAL A 327 32.35 -19.18 4.53
C VAL A 327 32.26 -18.38 5.81
N THR A 328 33.37 -17.86 6.32
CA THR A 328 33.39 -17.11 7.60
C THR A 328 33.94 -15.70 7.37
N THR A 329 33.30 -14.70 7.97
CA THR A 329 33.83 -13.34 8.06
C THR A 329 33.85 -12.86 9.51
N ALA A 330 34.86 -12.06 9.84
CA ALA A 330 34.97 -11.30 11.08
C ALA A 330 35.18 -9.80 10.80
N SER A 331 35.01 -9.39 9.53
CA SER A 331 35.30 -8.03 9.07
C SER A 331 34.17 -7.09 9.46
N GLY A 332 34.52 -5.96 10.10
CA GLY A 332 33.62 -4.82 10.24
C GLY A 332 33.47 -3.97 8.97
N ALA A 333 34.31 -4.22 7.95
CA ALA A 333 34.20 -3.61 6.63
C ALA A 333 33.32 -4.46 5.71
N TRP A 334 32.56 -3.79 4.85
CA TRP A 334 31.76 -4.42 3.79
C TRP A 334 32.64 -5.22 2.84
N SER A 335 32.19 -6.42 2.50
CA SER A 335 32.80 -7.30 1.51
C SER A 335 31.72 -8.09 0.79
N GLN A 336 31.95 -8.47 -0.46
CA GLN A 336 31.02 -9.31 -1.21
C GLN A 336 30.84 -10.68 -0.54
N VAL A 337 29.59 -11.18 -0.49
CA VAL A 337 29.31 -12.55 -0.05
C VAL A 337 29.80 -13.53 -1.12
N PRO A 338 30.73 -14.46 -0.79
CA PRO A 338 31.29 -15.36 -1.79
C PRO A 338 30.23 -16.20 -2.51
N GLY A 339 30.26 -16.20 -3.84
CA GLY A 339 29.34 -16.99 -4.67
C GLY A 339 27.95 -16.40 -4.88
N LEU A 340 27.65 -15.21 -4.34
CA LEU A 340 26.35 -14.54 -4.53
C LEU A 340 26.48 -13.27 -5.38
N ALA A 341 26.83 -13.45 -6.65
CA ALA A 341 26.84 -12.37 -7.64
C ALA A 341 26.31 -12.85 -9.00
N ALA A 342 25.57 -11.98 -9.66
CA ALA A 342 25.05 -12.17 -11.00
C ALA A 342 25.60 -11.11 -11.96
N LEU A 343 25.87 -11.51 -13.20
CA LEU A 343 26.10 -10.59 -14.32
C LEU A 343 24.86 -10.61 -15.23
N ILE A 344 24.04 -9.57 -15.19
CA ILE A 344 22.73 -9.54 -15.82
C ILE A 344 22.54 -8.29 -16.69
N THR A 345 21.74 -8.40 -17.74
CA THR A 345 21.29 -7.25 -18.52
C THR A 345 19.99 -6.75 -17.91
N LEU A 346 19.93 -5.45 -17.59
CA LEU A 346 18.73 -4.81 -17.05
C LEU A 346 17.92 -4.14 -18.18
N PRO A 347 16.58 -4.04 -18.04
CA PRO A 347 15.79 -3.12 -18.84
C PRO A 347 16.19 -1.65 -18.59
N ALA A 348 15.69 -0.74 -19.42
CA ALA A 348 16.06 0.68 -19.37
C ALA A 348 15.73 1.34 -18.02
N ASN A 349 14.56 1.02 -17.47
CA ASN A 349 14.11 1.33 -16.12
C ASN A 349 13.90 -0.01 -15.41
N ALA A 350 14.81 -0.45 -14.54
CA ALA A 350 14.69 -1.76 -13.90
C ALA A 350 14.25 -1.68 -12.45
N GLU A 351 13.27 -2.51 -12.09
CA GLU A 351 12.96 -2.88 -10.71
C GLU A 351 13.59 -4.23 -10.39
N ILE A 352 14.22 -4.31 -9.22
CA ILE A 352 15.04 -5.46 -8.82
C ILE A 352 14.60 -5.92 -7.44
N ALA A 353 14.01 -7.10 -7.33
CA ALA A 353 13.86 -7.83 -6.07
C ALA A 353 15.04 -8.77 -5.88
N ALA A 354 15.84 -8.55 -4.85
CA ALA A 354 16.97 -9.41 -4.51
C ALA A 354 16.70 -10.14 -3.20
N SER A 355 16.24 -11.38 -3.28
CA SER A 355 15.92 -12.18 -2.11
C SER A 355 17.07 -13.10 -1.73
N PHE A 356 17.58 -12.90 -0.52
CA PHE A 356 18.58 -13.76 0.10
C PHE A 356 17.91 -14.88 0.90
N SER A 357 18.48 -16.08 0.84
CA SER A 357 18.25 -17.14 1.83
C SER A 357 19.53 -17.95 2.04
N GLY A 358 19.93 -18.19 3.29
CA GLY A 358 21.09 -19.03 3.57
C GLY A 358 21.27 -19.41 5.02
N GLU A 359 22.02 -20.48 5.26
CA GLU A 359 22.37 -20.99 6.58
C GLU A 359 23.38 -20.04 7.24
N VAL A 360 23.09 -19.52 8.43
CA VAL A 360 24.03 -18.62 9.15
C VAL A 360 24.28 -19.11 10.57
N LEU A 361 25.48 -18.87 11.08
CA LEU A 361 25.91 -19.23 12.43
C LEU A 361 26.78 -18.14 13.04
N GLY A 362 26.49 -17.76 14.28
CA GLY A 362 27.19 -16.70 14.99
C GLY A 362 27.20 -16.93 16.50
N GLY A 363 28.31 -16.54 17.14
CA GLY A 363 28.43 -16.56 18.60
C GLY A 363 27.58 -15.49 19.29
N SER A 364 27.52 -15.49 20.61
CA SER A 364 26.59 -14.65 21.40
C SER A 364 26.71 -13.13 21.23
N ALA A 365 27.79 -12.63 20.64
CA ALA A 365 28.01 -11.22 20.36
C ALA A 365 28.01 -10.92 18.86
N ALA A 366 27.69 -11.90 18.00
CA ALA A 366 27.69 -11.70 16.56
C ALA A 366 26.49 -10.86 16.12
N SER A 367 26.72 -9.95 15.19
CA SER A 367 25.68 -9.31 14.39
C SER A 367 26.10 -9.39 12.94
N LEU A 368 25.26 -10.02 12.11
CA LEU A 368 25.45 -10.10 10.66
C LEU A 368 24.63 -8.99 10.00
N GLN A 369 25.31 -8.13 9.25
CA GLN A 369 24.67 -7.08 8.46
C GLN A 369 24.87 -7.33 6.98
N MET A 370 23.83 -7.09 6.19
CA MET A 370 23.83 -7.28 4.74
C MET A 370 23.26 -6.07 4.01
N ARG A 371 23.71 -5.86 2.77
CA ARG A 371 23.18 -4.86 1.85
C ARG A 371 23.23 -5.35 0.41
N LEU A 372 22.31 -4.84 -0.41
CA LEU A 372 22.32 -5.04 -1.86
C LEU A 372 23.29 -4.07 -2.53
N VAL A 373 24.03 -4.55 -3.52
CA VAL A 373 24.82 -3.70 -4.40
C VAL A 373 24.32 -3.86 -5.83
N THR A 374 23.84 -2.75 -6.38
CA THR A 374 23.40 -2.58 -7.75
C THR A 374 24.25 -1.52 -8.45
N PRO A 375 24.12 -1.35 -9.77
CA PRO A 375 24.73 -0.24 -10.50
C PRO A 375 24.20 1.11 -9.99
N GLY A 376 25.07 2.12 -10.03
CA GLY A 376 24.80 3.42 -9.44
C GLY A 376 25.25 3.52 -7.98
N PRO A 377 24.75 4.51 -7.22
CA PRO A 377 25.01 4.60 -5.79
C PRO A 377 24.51 3.35 -5.08
N THR A 378 25.33 2.76 -4.20
CA THR A 378 24.87 1.65 -3.35
C THR A 378 23.64 2.08 -2.57
N THR A 379 22.65 1.19 -2.44
CA THR A 379 21.53 1.46 -1.54
C THR A 379 22.08 1.75 -0.15
N SER A 380 21.43 2.70 0.51
CA SER A 380 21.72 2.97 1.92
C SER A 380 21.14 1.89 2.83
N ASP A 381 20.47 0.90 2.24
CA ASP A 381 19.72 -0.13 2.94
C ASP A 381 20.61 -1.19 3.55
N VAL A 382 20.56 -1.28 4.88
CA VAL A 382 21.36 -2.21 5.67
C VAL A 382 20.42 -2.95 6.60
N VAL A 383 20.43 -4.27 6.47
CA VAL A 383 19.62 -5.17 7.28
C VAL A 383 20.51 -5.90 8.26
N VAL A 384 20.11 -5.97 9.53
CA VAL A 384 20.68 -6.88 10.53
C VAL A 384 20.00 -8.24 10.36
N LEU A 385 20.62 -9.10 9.54
CA LEU A 385 20.07 -10.41 9.20
C LEU A 385 19.96 -11.32 10.44
N ALA A 386 20.89 -11.22 11.39
CA ALA A 386 20.86 -11.94 12.65
C ALA A 386 21.70 -11.23 13.74
N GLU A 387 21.23 -11.21 14.98
CA GLU A 387 21.94 -10.62 16.12
C GLU A 387 21.93 -11.51 17.37
N GLY A 388 23.04 -11.52 18.11
CA GLY A 388 23.24 -12.33 19.30
C GLY A 388 23.69 -13.76 18.96
N ALA A 389 23.37 -14.72 19.85
CA ALA A 389 23.67 -16.13 19.59
C ALA A 389 22.65 -16.70 18.61
N PHE A 390 23.11 -17.19 17.46
CA PHE A 390 22.26 -17.91 16.51
C PHE A 390 22.89 -19.23 16.08
N PRO A 391 22.14 -20.36 16.18
CA PRO A 391 22.60 -21.64 15.68
C PRO A 391 22.65 -21.61 14.15
N PHE A 392 23.28 -22.62 13.58
CA PHE A 392 23.33 -22.82 12.14
C PHE A 392 21.92 -23.11 11.61
N GLU A 393 21.24 -22.09 11.08
CA GLU A 393 19.86 -22.15 10.59
C GLU A 393 19.63 -21.15 9.44
N THR A 394 18.58 -21.35 8.65
CA THR A 394 18.29 -20.48 7.50
C THR A 394 17.78 -19.11 7.95
N GLN A 395 18.39 -18.03 7.46
CA GLN A 395 17.83 -16.68 7.50
C GLN A 395 17.54 -16.21 6.08
N SER A 396 16.55 -15.34 5.94
CA SER A 396 16.07 -14.88 4.64
C SER A 396 15.56 -13.47 4.72
N PHE A 397 15.79 -12.70 3.67
CA PHE A 397 15.36 -11.31 3.54
C PHE A 397 15.23 -10.94 2.06
N THR A 398 14.25 -10.11 1.70
CA THR A 398 14.14 -9.53 0.35
C THR A 398 14.57 -8.07 0.38
N PHE A 399 15.64 -7.75 -0.35
CA PHE A 399 16.04 -6.39 -0.67
C PHE A 399 15.36 -5.96 -1.98
N ASP A 400 15.23 -4.67 -2.20
CA ASP A 400 14.91 -4.14 -3.52
C ASP A 400 15.92 -3.13 -4.02
N ARG A 401 15.74 -2.81 -5.30
CA ARG A 401 16.16 -1.55 -5.88
C ARG A 401 15.23 -1.20 -7.02
N LYS A 402 14.55 -0.07 -6.92
CA LYS A 402 13.76 0.48 -8.01
C LYS A 402 14.54 1.44 -8.89
N HIS A 403 13.98 1.72 -10.06
CA HIS A 403 14.42 2.80 -10.92
C HIS A 403 15.91 2.76 -11.27
N VAL A 404 16.42 1.54 -11.54
CA VAL A 404 17.81 1.37 -11.98
C VAL A 404 17.90 1.68 -13.47
N PHE A 405 18.28 2.92 -13.78
CA PHE A 405 18.49 3.35 -15.16
C PHE A 405 19.84 2.93 -15.70
N LEU A 406 19.83 2.12 -16.74
CA LEU A 406 21.00 1.80 -17.54
C LEU A 406 20.66 1.86 -19.03
N PRO A 407 21.64 2.17 -19.90
CA PRO A 407 21.43 2.00 -21.34
C PRO A 407 20.96 0.56 -21.64
N PRO A 408 19.93 0.37 -22.47
CA PRO A 408 19.43 -0.95 -22.83
C PRO A 408 20.56 -1.88 -23.29
N GLY A 409 20.57 -3.12 -22.81
CA GLY A 409 21.60 -4.10 -23.16
C GLY A 409 22.86 -4.04 -22.28
N THR A 410 22.98 -3.11 -21.34
CA THR A 410 24.15 -3.02 -20.45
C THR A 410 24.24 -4.23 -19.52
N LEU A 411 25.29 -5.05 -19.69
CA LEU A 411 25.61 -6.14 -18.77
C LEU A 411 26.21 -5.56 -17.50
N THR A 412 25.64 -5.91 -16.35
CA THR A 412 25.99 -5.31 -15.07
C THR A 412 26.02 -6.31 -13.92
N GLY A 413 26.76 -5.98 -12.87
CA GLY A 413 26.89 -6.81 -11.67
C GLY A 413 25.83 -6.47 -10.63
N ILE A 414 25.16 -7.49 -10.09
CA ILE A 414 24.34 -7.39 -8.87
C ILE A 414 24.86 -8.42 -7.87
N TRP A 415 25.11 -8.00 -6.64
CA TRP A 415 25.59 -8.89 -5.58
C TRP A 415 25.17 -8.41 -4.20
N LEU A 416 25.36 -9.29 -3.21
CA LEU A 416 25.20 -8.95 -1.81
C LEU A 416 26.55 -8.70 -1.15
N GLU A 417 26.59 -7.71 -0.26
CA GLU A 417 27.70 -7.51 0.65
C GLU A 417 27.30 -7.83 2.08
N TRP A 418 28.27 -8.30 2.87
CA TRP A 418 28.12 -8.56 4.29
C TRP A 418 29.23 -7.92 5.13
N ARG A 419 28.93 -7.68 6.39
CA ARG A 419 29.90 -7.36 7.44
C ARG A 419 29.40 -7.90 8.78
N THR A 420 30.30 -7.96 9.75
CA THR A 420 29.97 -8.40 11.11
C THR A 420 30.40 -7.40 12.16
N SER A 421 29.66 -7.29 13.24
CA SER A 421 30.13 -6.68 14.49
C SER A 421 30.14 -7.70 15.64
N GLY A 422 31.06 -7.49 16.58
CA GLY A 422 31.19 -8.28 17.81
C GLY A 422 31.90 -9.64 17.69
N ALA A 423 31.41 -10.58 16.87
CA ALA A 423 32.01 -11.91 16.70
C ALA A 423 31.96 -12.41 15.25
N PRO A 424 32.81 -13.39 14.85
CA PRO A 424 32.77 -13.97 13.52
C PRO A 424 31.42 -14.64 13.22
N VAL A 425 30.99 -14.52 11.96
CA VAL A 425 29.79 -15.19 11.43
C VAL A 425 30.20 -16.12 10.30
N SER A 426 29.60 -17.31 10.30
CA SER A 426 29.76 -18.29 9.22
C SER A 426 28.45 -18.44 8.46
N MET A 427 28.54 -18.67 7.15
CA MET A 427 27.40 -18.89 6.27
C MET A 427 27.63 -20.12 5.41
N GLY A 428 26.68 -21.06 5.45
CA GLY A 428 26.70 -22.30 4.69
C GLY A 428 26.09 -22.15 3.30
N ASP A 429 25.23 -23.10 2.95
CA ASP A 429 24.47 -23.10 1.71
C ASP A 429 23.59 -21.84 1.65
N ARG A 430 23.57 -21.22 0.48
CA ARG A 430 23.03 -19.87 0.29
C ARG A 430 22.65 -19.64 -1.16
N ALA A 431 21.56 -18.91 -1.33
CA ALA A 431 21.02 -18.50 -2.61
C ALA A 431 20.73 -17.00 -2.62
N LEU A 432 20.97 -16.38 -3.77
CA LEU A 432 20.50 -15.06 -4.13
C LEU A 432 19.52 -15.23 -5.29
N HIS A 433 18.25 -14.95 -5.05
CA HIS A 433 17.25 -14.87 -6.09
C HIS A 433 17.07 -13.42 -6.52
N LEU A 434 17.22 -13.15 -7.81
CA LEU A 434 16.95 -11.88 -8.44
C LEU A 434 15.69 -12.04 -9.30
N ALA A 435 14.66 -11.26 -9.02
CA ALA A 435 13.57 -11.05 -9.96
C ALA A 435 13.65 -9.61 -10.45
N ILE A 436 13.70 -9.46 -11.77
CA ILE A 436 13.95 -8.18 -12.44
C ILE A 436 12.87 -7.97 -13.49
N GLU A 437 12.30 -6.78 -13.49
CA GLU A 437 11.32 -6.35 -14.47
C GLU A 437 11.54 -4.91 -14.91
N ALA A 438 10.82 -4.52 -15.95
CA ALA A 438 10.73 -3.11 -16.33
C ALA A 438 9.90 -2.38 -15.28
N GLY A 439 10.48 -1.36 -14.66
CA GLY A 439 9.80 -0.57 -13.64
C GLY A 439 8.60 0.16 -14.21
N LEU A 440 7.51 0.15 -13.44
CA LEU A 440 6.29 0.88 -13.79
C LEU A 440 6.44 2.35 -13.44
N VAL A 441 5.81 3.23 -14.22
CA VAL A 441 5.75 4.67 -13.94
C VAL A 441 4.31 5.14 -14.16
N PRO A 442 3.59 5.68 -13.15
CA PRO A 442 4.07 5.82 -11.77
C PRO A 442 4.21 4.46 -11.11
N ASP A 443 5.13 4.36 -10.17
CA ASP A 443 5.31 3.17 -9.35
C ASP A 443 4.16 3.10 -8.33
N LEU A 444 3.23 2.17 -8.54
CA LEU A 444 2.05 2.01 -7.67
C LEU A 444 2.35 1.20 -6.40
N ALA A 445 3.50 0.55 -6.36
CA ALA A 445 3.94 -0.20 -5.20
C ALA A 445 4.56 0.73 -4.15
N GLU A 446 5.22 1.82 -4.54
CA GLU A 446 5.67 2.85 -3.60
C GLU A 446 4.69 4.01 -3.48
N ALA A 447 4.49 4.45 -2.24
CA ALA A 447 3.74 5.67 -2.00
C ALA A 447 4.55 6.87 -2.53
N PRO A 448 3.99 7.70 -3.42
CA PRO A 448 4.71 8.75 -4.12
C PRO A 448 5.25 9.80 -3.16
N SER A 449 6.30 10.50 -3.57
CA SER A 449 6.86 11.60 -2.78
C SER A 449 6.03 12.90 -2.83
N ILE A 450 5.00 12.89 -3.68
CA ILE A 450 4.00 13.95 -3.87
C ILE A 450 3.06 13.95 -2.66
N GLY A 451 3.35 14.81 -1.69
CA GLY A 451 2.57 14.85 -0.44
C GLY A 451 3.21 15.62 0.72
N ARG A 452 4.40 16.22 0.53
CA ARG A 452 5.11 17.01 1.57
C ARG A 452 4.69 18.49 1.60
N GLY A 453 3.45 18.74 1.23
CA GLY A 453 2.88 20.04 0.86
C GLY A 453 2.35 20.94 1.97
N SER A 454 2.60 20.75 3.27
CA SER A 454 2.56 21.86 4.25
C SER A 454 3.35 21.52 5.52
N ALA A 455 3.92 22.52 6.20
CA ALA A 455 4.72 22.34 7.42
C ALA A 455 3.96 21.68 8.62
N ALA A 456 2.70 21.32 8.41
CA ALA A 456 1.77 20.71 9.35
C ALA A 456 1.49 19.22 9.05
N GLU A 457 1.87 18.71 7.88
CA GLU A 457 1.75 17.29 7.56
C GLU A 457 2.74 16.49 8.42
N LEU A 458 2.25 15.46 9.10
CA LEU A 458 3.03 14.57 9.95
C LEU A 458 4.26 14.13 9.15
N ALA A 459 5.46 14.54 9.58
CA ALA A 459 6.67 14.39 8.81
C ALA A 459 6.87 12.93 8.35
N GLY A 460 6.63 12.66 7.06
CA GLY A 460 6.75 11.33 6.48
C GLY A 460 5.45 10.62 6.11
N GLN A 461 4.27 11.24 6.27
CA GLN A 461 3.03 10.71 5.70
C GLN A 461 3.16 10.62 4.18
N ARG A 462 2.94 9.43 3.62
CA ARG A 462 2.94 9.17 2.18
C ARG A 462 1.54 8.79 1.73
N VAL A 463 1.20 8.99 0.45
CA VAL A 463 -0.08 8.54 -0.11
C VAL A 463 -0.04 7.02 -0.28
N GLU A 464 -0.55 6.29 0.70
CA GLU A 464 -0.62 4.82 0.66
C GLU A 464 -1.93 4.33 0.06
N ALA A 465 -1.96 3.08 -0.38
CA ALA A 465 -3.19 2.41 -0.77
C ALA A 465 -4.23 2.51 0.37
N ALA A 466 -5.42 3.00 0.05
CA ALA A 466 -6.46 3.28 1.04
C ALA A 466 -7.72 2.49 0.72
N ILE A 467 -7.81 1.30 1.29
CA ILE A 467 -8.98 0.41 1.16
C ILE A 467 -9.65 0.14 2.51
N GLY A 468 -10.89 -0.32 2.47
CA GLY A 468 -11.70 -0.63 3.64
C GLY A 468 -12.33 0.60 4.29
N THR A 469 -12.57 0.54 5.60
CA THR A 469 -13.29 1.60 6.31
C THR A 469 -12.40 2.38 7.27
N ARG A 470 -12.58 3.69 7.37
CA ARG A 470 -11.94 4.54 8.39
C ARG A 470 -12.97 5.09 9.37
N ARG A 471 -12.60 5.19 10.65
CA ARG A 471 -13.48 5.75 11.67
C ARG A 471 -13.24 7.25 11.78
N VAL A 472 -14.33 8.02 11.77
CA VAL A 472 -14.27 9.48 11.93
C VAL A 472 -15.12 9.90 13.12
N LEU A 473 -14.50 10.58 14.08
CA LEU A 473 -15.17 11.30 15.16
C LEU A 473 -15.35 12.76 14.74
N THR A 474 -16.60 13.21 14.66
CA THR A 474 -16.94 14.58 14.26
C THR A 474 -17.35 15.41 15.47
N LEU A 475 -16.63 16.48 15.76
CA LEU A 475 -16.80 17.34 16.92
C LEU A 475 -17.29 18.74 16.50
N VAL A 476 -18.50 19.13 16.86
CA VAL A 476 -19.06 20.47 16.58
C VAL A 476 -18.71 21.42 17.72
N HIS A 477 -17.85 22.41 17.45
CA HIS A 477 -17.44 23.39 18.47
C HIS A 477 -18.39 24.59 18.50
N ARG A 478 -19.29 24.63 19.49
CA ARG A 478 -20.28 25.70 19.64
C ARG A 478 -19.64 26.95 20.26
N ILE A 479 -19.08 27.79 19.40
CA ILE A 479 -18.50 29.07 19.78
C ILE A 479 -19.58 30.15 19.61
N PRO A 480 -19.97 30.88 20.67
CA PRO A 480 -20.90 32.00 20.55
C PRO A 480 -20.29 33.10 19.68
N ARG A 481 -20.95 33.43 18.56
CA ARG A 481 -20.51 34.44 17.59
C ARG A 481 -21.60 35.43 17.24
N ALA A 482 -21.19 36.64 16.85
CA ALA A 482 -22.11 37.60 16.25
C ALA A 482 -22.47 37.17 14.81
N ALA A 483 -23.59 37.67 14.30
CA ALA A 483 -23.94 37.50 12.89
C ALA A 483 -22.82 38.05 11.97
N PRO A 484 -22.55 37.44 10.81
CA PRO A 484 -23.29 36.33 10.18
C PRO A 484 -22.90 34.92 10.70
N ASN A 485 -21.87 34.79 11.53
CA ASN A 485 -21.35 33.50 12.01
C ASN A 485 -22.16 32.88 13.15
N ALA A 486 -23.31 33.45 13.51
CA ALA A 486 -24.15 33.00 14.63
C ALA A 486 -24.91 31.68 14.35
N VAL A 487 -24.92 31.20 13.10
CA VAL A 487 -25.63 29.97 12.72
C VAL A 487 -24.77 28.76 13.05
N ILE A 488 -25.17 28.03 14.08
CA ILE A 488 -24.57 26.75 14.48
C ILE A 488 -25.34 25.63 13.78
N PRO A 489 -24.70 24.79 12.95
CA PRO A 489 -25.36 23.65 12.37
C PRO A 489 -25.72 22.64 13.46
N THR A 490 -26.91 22.06 13.36
CA THR A 490 -27.34 21.00 14.28
C THR A 490 -26.55 19.71 14.04
N ILE A 491 -26.44 18.86 15.06
CA ILE A 491 -25.86 17.50 14.93
C ILE A 491 -26.51 16.72 13.77
N ALA A 492 -27.82 16.85 13.56
CA ALA A 492 -28.51 16.17 12.46
C ALA A 492 -28.05 16.66 11.09
N GLN A 493 -27.83 17.97 10.92
CA GLN A 493 -27.30 18.54 9.67
C GLN A 493 -25.87 18.08 9.41
N VAL A 494 -25.01 18.09 10.44
CA VAL A 494 -23.63 17.61 10.32
C VAL A 494 -23.61 16.11 10.03
N THR A 495 -24.42 15.31 10.73
CA THR A 495 -24.54 13.87 10.50
C THR A 495 -25.02 13.57 9.08
N SER A 496 -26.01 14.31 8.57
CA SER A 496 -26.50 14.15 7.21
C SER A 496 -25.47 14.54 6.15
N ALA A 497 -24.64 15.55 6.41
CA ALA A 497 -23.59 15.96 5.51
C ALA A 497 -22.38 14.99 5.51
N MET A 498 -22.12 14.33 6.64
CA MET A 498 -21.06 13.33 6.75
C MET A 498 -21.50 11.96 6.22
N TYR A 499 -22.70 11.49 6.56
CA TYR A 499 -23.13 10.09 6.37
C TYR A 499 -24.48 9.95 5.65
N GLY A 500 -25.01 11.03 5.08
CA GLY A 500 -26.21 10.99 4.24
C GLY A 500 -25.91 10.50 2.81
N PRO A 501 -26.96 10.34 1.98
CA PRO A 501 -26.87 9.79 0.61
C PRO A 501 -26.18 10.73 -0.40
N THR A 502 -25.75 11.91 0.03
CA THR A 502 -24.97 12.89 -0.75
C THR A 502 -24.05 13.62 0.24
N GLY A 503 -23.25 12.85 0.96
CA GLY A 503 -22.35 13.34 2.01
C GLY A 503 -20.94 12.81 1.84
N VAL A 504 -20.06 13.13 2.79
CA VAL A 504 -18.64 12.77 2.73
C VAL A 504 -18.40 11.25 2.61
N ALA A 505 -19.14 10.44 3.37
CA ALA A 505 -19.01 8.99 3.33
C ALA A 505 -19.49 8.39 1.99
N ASP A 506 -20.61 8.91 1.44
CA ASP A 506 -21.10 8.50 0.11
C ASP A 506 -20.09 8.91 -0.98
N TYR A 507 -19.47 10.08 -0.84
CA TYR A 507 -18.44 10.53 -1.77
C TYR A 507 -17.28 9.57 -1.88
N TYR A 508 -16.69 9.20 -0.74
CA TYR A 508 -15.60 8.26 -0.69
C TYR A 508 -15.98 6.87 -1.20
N ASP A 509 -17.19 6.38 -0.88
CA ASP A 509 -17.71 5.12 -1.41
C ASP A 509 -17.78 5.15 -2.94
N LYS A 510 -18.37 6.18 -3.56
CA LYS A 510 -18.51 6.24 -5.02
C LYS A 510 -17.20 6.52 -5.75
N VAL A 511 -16.41 7.49 -5.28
CA VAL A 511 -15.18 7.91 -5.95
C VAL A 511 -14.10 6.83 -5.91
N SER A 512 -14.14 5.95 -4.90
CA SER A 512 -13.29 4.77 -4.79
C SER A 512 -13.84 3.51 -5.46
N GLY A 513 -15.05 3.55 -6.05
CA GLY A 513 -15.70 2.37 -6.60
C GLY A 513 -16.10 1.32 -5.54
N GLY A 514 -16.40 1.76 -4.32
CA GLY A 514 -16.77 0.93 -3.17
C GLY A 514 -15.57 0.34 -2.42
N ARG A 515 -14.34 0.75 -2.76
CA ARG A 515 -13.11 0.24 -2.14
C ARG A 515 -12.79 0.90 -0.80
N PHE A 516 -13.23 2.13 -0.59
CA PHE A 516 -12.97 2.94 0.59
C PHE A 516 -14.25 3.54 1.15
N GLY A 517 -14.40 3.54 2.48
CA GLY A 517 -15.58 4.09 3.14
C GLY A 517 -15.30 4.66 4.53
N LEU A 518 -16.29 5.38 5.07
CA LEU A 518 -16.21 5.96 6.41
C LEU A 518 -17.22 5.32 7.36
N THR A 519 -16.79 5.09 8.60
CA THR A 519 -17.64 4.64 9.72
C THR A 519 -17.75 5.75 10.75
N ASN A 520 -18.98 5.99 11.22
CA ASN A 520 -19.27 7.02 12.21
C ASN A 520 -18.81 6.59 13.61
N ALA A 521 -17.74 7.21 14.13
CA ALA A 521 -17.30 7.04 15.52
C ALA A 521 -18.07 7.93 16.50
N GLY A 522 -18.89 8.84 15.98
CA GLY A 522 -19.73 9.75 16.73
C GLY A 522 -19.79 11.12 16.07
N VAL A 523 -20.95 11.78 16.22
CA VAL A 523 -21.07 13.22 16.02
C VAL A 523 -21.47 13.81 17.37
N ARG A 524 -20.68 14.76 17.89
CA ARG A 524 -20.84 15.36 19.21
C ARG A 524 -20.77 16.88 19.13
N GLU A 525 -21.36 17.57 20.10
CA GLU A 525 -21.27 19.02 20.22
C GLU A 525 -20.80 19.43 21.60
N TYR A 526 -19.96 20.45 21.67
CA TYR A 526 -19.44 20.99 22.92
C TYR A 526 -19.46 22.52 22.87
N ASP A 527 -19.89 23.14 23.96
CA ASP A 527 -19.89 24.60 24.11
C ASP A 527 -18.48 25.09 24.44
N ALA A 528 -18.03 26.11 23.70
CA ALA A 528 -16.74 26.73 23.93
C ALA A 528 -16.73 27.48 25.28
N SER A 529 -15.65 27.35 26.04
CA SER A 529 -15.49 28.05 27.32
C SER A 529 -15.13 29.53 27.13
N LYS A 530 -14.60 29.92 25.97
CA LYS A 530 -14.20 31.29 25.64
C LYS A 530 -14.93 31.83 24.40
N THR A 531 -14.78 33.13 24.18
CA THR A 531 -15.46 33.83 23.06
C THR A 531 -14.65 33.74 21.77
N GLU A 532 -15.28 34.01 20.64
CA GLU A 532 -14.60 34.14 19.34
C GLU A 532 -13.40 35.11 19.39
N ALA A 533 -13.56 36.23 20.08
CA ALA A 533 -12.50 37.23 20.24
C ALA A 533 -11.25 36.67 20.95
N HIS A 534 -11.40 35.66 21.80
CA HIS A 534 -10.26 34.98 22.41
C HIS A 534 -9.54 34.09 21.38
N TYR A 535 -10.27 33.18 20.73
CA TYR A 535 -9.63 32.18 19.88
C TYR A 535 -9.06 32.74 18.57
N TRP A 536 -9.63 33.82 18.01
CA TRP A 536 -9.15 34.45 16.77
C TRP A 536 -8.14 35.59 16.99
N ASN A 537 -7.99 36.12 18.22
CA ASN A 537 -7.04 37.19 18.47
C ASN A 537 -5.64 36.65 18.82
N HIS A 538 -4.89 36.28 17.77
CA HIS A 538 -3.54 35.71 17.87
C HIS A 538 -2.51 36.60 18.59
N THR A 539 -2.73 37.91 18.67
CA THR A 539 -1.65 38.83 19.08
C THR A 539 -1.38 38.84 20.58
N GLN A 540 -2.31 38.35 21.41
CA GLN A 540 -2.21 38.50 22.86
C GLN A 540 -1.82 37.22 23.60
N PHE A 541 -2.09 36.04 23.02
CA PHE A 541 -2.01 34.75 23.72
C PHE A 541 -0.88 33.83 23.25
N ASN A 542 -0.08 34.24 22.27
CA ASN A 542 1.02 33.42 21.76
C ASN A 542 2.17 33.27 22.78
N CYS A 543 2.97 32.21 22.60
CA CYS A 543 4.14 31.93 23.43
C CYS A 543 5.08 33.13 23.55
N GLY A 544 5.42 33.50 24.78
CA GLY A 544 6.31 34.63 25.08
C GLY A 544 5.59 35.97 25.27
N MET A 545 4.26 36.03 25.13
CA MET A 545 3.48 37.23 25.45
C MET A 545 3.09 37.29 26.94
N PRO A 546 2.90 38.48 27.53
CA PRO A 546 2.53 38.61 28.95
C PRO A 546 1.19 37.95 29.34
N LEU A 547 0.31 37.74 28.36
CA LEU A 547 -0.99 37.08 28.53
C LEU A 547 -1.00 35.65 27.97
N ALA A 548 0.16 35.06 27.66
CA ALA A 548 0.22 33.68 27.20
C ALA A 548 -0.41 32.73 28.24
N ASP A 549 -1.36 31.92 27.79
CA ASP A 549 -2.08 30.94 28.60
C ASP A 549 -1.51 29.52 28.46
N GLY A 550 -0.32 29.40 27.88
CA GLY A 550 0.40 28.13 27.68
C GLY A 550 0.19 27.51 26.30
N PHE A 551 -0.65 28.10 25.46
CA PHE A 551 -0.91 27.66 24.09
C PHE A 551 -0.12 28.48 23.06
N ILE A 552 0.17 27.88 21.91
CA ILE A 552 0.86 28.55 20.80
C ILE A 552 0.00 29.66 20.16
N GLY A 553 -1.31 29.62 20.38
CA GLY A 553 -2.27 30.66 20.03
C GLY A 553 -3.72 30.22 20.27
N GLY A 554 -4.67 31.15 20.12
CA GLY A 554 -6.08 30.90 20.42
C GLY A 554 -6.72 29.77 19.60
N HIS A 555 -6.33 29.58 18.32
CA HIS A 555 -6.79 28.42 17.54
C HIS A 555 -6.32 27.10 18.11
N ALA A 556 -5.06 27.04 18.54
CA ALA A 556 -4.48 25.83 19.10
C ALA A 556 -5.13 25.45 20.43
N GLU A 557 -5.38 26.44 21.29
CA GLU A 557 -6.17 26.23 22.49
C GLU A 557 -7.56 25.66 22.18
N ARG A 558 -8.26 26.25 21.21
CA ARG A 558 -9.60 25.79 20.80
C ARG A 558 -9.59 24.33 20.34
N TRP A 559 -8.56 23.88 19.63
CA TRP A 559 -8.42 22.49 19.20
C TRP A 559 -8.25 21.56 20.41
N ALA A 560 -7.33 21.91 21.31
CA ALA A 560 -7.07 21.17 22.53
C ALA A 560 -8.33 21.05 23.39
N GLU A 561 -9.02 22.18 23.59
CA GLU A 561 -10.20 22.28 24.42
C GLU A 561 -11.31 21.36 23.95
N ILE A 562 -11.67 21.36 22.65
CA ILE A 562 -12.78 20.51 22.21
C ILE A 562 -12.44 19.03 22.28
N VAL A 563 -11.19 18.63 22.03
CA VAL A 563 -10.75 17.24 22.18
C VAL A 563 -10.80 16.83 23.66
N GLN A 564 -10.36 17.70 24.58
CA GLN A 564 -10.46 17.48 26.03
C GLN A 564 -11.89 17.49 26.57
N LEU A 565 -12.79 18.28 25.97
CA LEU A 565 -14.21 18.23 26.31
C LEU A 565 -14.84 16.90 25.87
N ALA A 566 -14.41 16.36 24.72
CA ALA A 566 -14.85 15.07 24.22
C ALA A 566 -14.33 13.88 25.06
N ASP A 567 -13.14 13.98 25.64
CA ASP A 567 -12.56 12.97 26.58
C ASP A 567 -13.50 12.66 27.77
N ALA A 568 -14.40 13.60 28.13
CA ALA A 568 -15.36 13.37 29.20
C ALA A 568 -16.42 12.31 28.88
N ASP A 569 -16.71 12.04 27.61
CA ASP A 569 -17.77 11.11 27.17
C ASP A 569 -17.42 10.25 25.94
N VAL A 570 -16.21 10.39 25.40
CA VAL A 570 -15.62 9.55 24.36
C VAL A 570 -14.35 8.93 24.91
N ASP A 571 -14.33 7.61 25.06
CA ASP A 571 -13.11 6.87 25.40
C ASP A 571 -12.21 6.80 24.16
N PHE A 572 -11.17 7.63 24.10
CA PHE A 572 -10.22 7.67 22.98
C PHE A 572 -9.31 6.44 22.97
N ALA A 573 -8.98 5.88 24.14
CA ALA A 573 -8.13 4.71 24.26
C ALA A 573 -8.74 3.46 23.61
N GLN A 574 -10.07 3.38 23.49
CA GLN A 574 -10.71 2.27 22.76
C GLN A 574 -10.34 2.22 21.27
N TYR A 575 -9.87 3.33 20.69
CA TYR A 575 -9.50 3.43 19.28
C TYR A 575 -8.01 3.19 19.04
N ASP A 576 -7.16 3.25 20.08
CA ASP A 576 -5.76 2.84 20.03
C ASP A 576 -5.70 1.31 20.00
N THR A 577 -6.00 0.78 18.82
CA THR A 577 -6.10 -0.65 18.57
C THR A 577 -4.74 -1.32 18.57
N ASN A 578 -3.66 -0.57 18.30
CA ASN A 578 -2.30 -1.10 18.27
C ASN A 578 -1.60 -1.07 19.65
N GLY A 579 -2.11 -0.27 20.59
CA GLY A 579 -1.66 -0.12 21.97
C GLY A 579 -0.34 0.64 22.12
N ASP A 580 0.03 1.47 21.15
CA ASP A 580 1.27 2.26 21.15
C ASP A 580 1.12 3.63 21.86
N GLY A 581 -0.11 4.00 22.23
CA GLY A 581 -0.43 5.25 22.89
C GLY A 581 -0.59 6.43 21.93
N VAL A 582 -0.66 6.22 20.62
CA VAL A 582 -0.80 7.28 19.59
C VAL A 582 -1.85 6.86 18.56
N LEU A 583 -2.93 7.64 18.47
CA LEU A 583 -3.97 7.38 17.47
C LEU A 583 -3.48 7.66 16.06
N GLN A 584 -3.61 6.69 15.17
CA GLN A 584 -3.31 6.84 13.74
C GLN A 584 -4.58 7.21 12.95
N PRO A 585 -4.69 8.44 12.37
CA PRO A 585 -5.88 8.84 11.62
C PRO A 585 -6.22 7.91 10.44
N GLU A 586 -5.20 7.29 9.84
CA GLU A 586 -5.28 6.45 8.66
C GLU A 586 -5.68 5.01 8.95
N SER A 587 -5.76 4.58 10.21
CA SER A 587 -6.09 3.18 10.55
C SER A 587 -7.00 3.05 11.78
N GLU A 588 -7.02 4.04 12.66
CA GLU A 588 -7.66 3.98 13.97
C GLU A 588 -8.82 4.95 14.11
N LEU A 589 -8.51 6.25 14.24
CA LEU A 589 -9.49 7.31 14.44
C LEU A 589 -9.02 8.64 13.87
N ALA A 590 -9.77 9.16 12.90
CA ALA A 590 -9.65 10.53 12.45
C ALA A 590 -10.58 11.45 13.24
N VAL A 591 -10.10 12.64 13.62
CA VAL A 591 -10.88 13.64 14.35
C VAL A 591 -11.13 14.86 13.44
N LEU A 592 -12.41 15.09 13.13
CA LEU A 592 -12.86 16.23 12.33
C LEU A 592 -13.60 17.23 13.23
N ILE A 593 -13.09 18.45 13.33
CA ILE A 593 -13.70 19.54 14.11
C ILE A 593 -14.53 20.42 13.17
N VAL A 594 -15.84 20.45 13.37
CA VAL A 594 -16.75 21.38 12.67
C VAL A 594 -16.83 22.68 13.44
N VAL A 595 -16.49 23.78 12.76
CA VAL A 595 -16.43 25.11 13.33
C VAL A 595 -17.53 25.97 12.69
N PRO A 596 -18.58 26.35 13.42
CA PRO A 596 -19.64 27.20 12.91
C PRO A 596 -19.13 28.54 12.40
N GLN A 597 -19.21 28.77 11.08
CA GLN A 597 -18.77 30.01 10.43
C GLN A 597 -19.52 30.25 9.11
N GLY A 598 -19.78 31.52 8.77
CA GLY A 598 -20.48 31.89 7.53
C GLY A 598 -19.63 31.73 6.26
N MET A 599 -18.31 31.78 6.41
CA MET A 599 -17.34 31.44 5.36
C MET A 599 -17.05 29.95 5.42
N THR A 600 -17.00 29.31 4.25
CA THR A 600 -16.56 27.93 4.10
C THR A 600 -15.04 27.91 3.95
N ASP A 601 -14.37 27.18 4.81
CA ASP A 601 -12.91 26.98 4.79
C ASP A 601 -12.59 25.67 5.50
N GLY A 602 -11.34 25.23 5.41
CA GLY A 602 -10.90 23.99 6.02
C GLY A 602 -9.40 23.97 6.22
N PHE A 603 -8.95 23.22 7.24
CA PHE A 603 -7.53 23.03 7.50
C PHE A 603 -7.24 21.72 8.22
N THR A 604 -6.18 21.02 7.80
CA THR A 604 -5.56 19.96 8.59
C THR A 604 -4.36 20.49 9.39
N ARG A 605 -4.22 20.07 10.65
CA ARG A 605 -3.27 20.62 11.63
C ARG A 605 -2.71 19.55 12.56
N PRO A 606 -1.41 19.61 12.92
CA PRO A 606 -0.88 18.83 14.03
C PRO A 606 -1.50 19.36 15.32
N LEU A 607 -1.80 18.45 16.24
CA LEU A 607 -2.39 18.78 17.53
C LEU A 607 -1.31 18.87 18.61
N GLU A 608 -0.38 19.80 18.41
CA GLU A 608 0.67 20.20 19.36
C GLU A 608 0.41 21.63 19.89
N PRO A 609 -0.67 21.84 20.65
CA PRO A 609 -1.19 23.18 20.86
C PRO A 609 -0.43 23.96 21.94
N PHE A 610 0.44 23.29 22.71
CA PHE A 610 1.13 23.87 23.86
C PHE A 610 2.45 24.52 23.47
N CYS A 611 2.84 25.60 24.15
CA CYS A 611 4.13 26.27 23.97
C CYS A 611 5.35 25.38 24.20
N THR A 612 5.15 24.25 24.87
CA THR A 612 6.18 23.23 25.09
C THR A 612 6.39 22.30 23.89
N GLY A 613 5.57 22.38 22.85
CA GLY A 613 5.53 21.42 21.74
C GLY A 613 5.00 20.04 22.15
N LEU A 614 4.32 19.95 23.30
CA LEU A 614 3.69 18.70 23.70
C LEU A 614 2.38 18.49 22.91
N PRO A 615 2.03 17.24 22.59
CA PRO A 615 0.76 16.92 21.97
C PRO A 615 -0.40 16.94 22.99
N VAL A 616 -1.65 16.89 22.49
CA VAL A 616 -2.82 16.61 23.33
C VAL A 616 -2.89 15.12 23.65
N ILE A 617 -3.01 14.81 24.95
CA ILE A 617 -3.20 13.46 25.47
C ILE A 617 -4.59 13.39 26.11
N VAL A 618 -5.40 12.43 25.67
CA VAL A 618 -6.77 12.13 26.14
C VAL A 618 -6.86 10.62 26.36
N ASP A 619 -7.47 10.19 27.47
CA ASP A 619 -7.51 8.78 27.91
C ASP A 619 -6.15 8.03 27.89
N GLY A 620 -5.03 8.77 28.00
CA GLY A 620 -3.68 8.20 27.93
C GLY A 620 -3.13 7.97 26.52
N VAL A 621 -3.86 8.37 25.48
CA VAL A 621 -3.43 8.30 24.07
C VAL A 621 -3.21 9.69 23.48
N VAL A 622 -2.26 9.81 22.55
CA VAL A 622 -1.98 11.02 21.79
C VAL A 622 -2.91 11.11 20.60
N VAL A 623 -3.54 12.27 20.40
CA VAL A 623 -4.19 12.62 19.13
C VAL A 623 -3.18 13.48 18.34
N PRO A 624 -2.55 12.97 17.27
CA PRO A 624 -1.42 13.65 16.64
C PRO A 624 -1.84 14.80 15.71
N ALA A 625 -3.02 14.69 15.09
CA ALA A 625 -3.52 15.66 14.13
C ALA A 625 -5.05 15.69 14.11
N ILE A 626 -5.60 16.80 13.61
CA ILE A 626 -7.03 17.02 13.40
C ILE A 626 -7.27 17.68 12.05
N SER A 627 -8.48 17.52 11.52
CA SER A 627 -9.00 18.36 10.43
C SER A 627 -10.04 19.31 10.97
N GLU A 628 -10.12 20.50 10.39
CA GLU A 628 -11.12 21.51 10.67
C GLU A 628 -12.00 21.75 9.46
N TRP A 629 -13.31 21.85 9.68
CA TRP A 629 -14.27 22.22 8.65
C TRP A 629 -15.09 23.42 9.13
N PHE A 630 -14.81 24.59 8.57
CA PHE A 630 -15.52 25.83 8.86
C PHE A 630 -16.79 25.88 8.03
N THR A 631 -17.95 25.78 8.67
CA THR A 631 -19.24 25.83 7.97
C THR A 631 -20.40 26.13 8.91
N SER A 632 -21.37 26.87 8.41
CA SER A 632 -22.69 27.06 9.04
C SER A 632 -23.79 26.34 8.27
N ASN A 633 -23.46 25.80 7.09
CA ASN A 633 -24.37 25.05 6.23
C ASN A 633 -23.65 23.82 5.67
N PRO A 634 -23.47 22.77 6.50
CA PRO A 634 -22.71 21.59 6.09
C PRO A 634 -23.34 20.86 4.90
N ALA A 635 -24.66 21.00 4.67
CA ALA A 635 -25.34 20.36 3.55
C ALA A 635 -24.97 20.93 2.16
N LEU A 636 -24.52 22.19 2.09
CA LEU A 636 -24.12 22.83 0.83
C LEU A 636 -22.62 22.82 0.59
N ASN A 637 -21.83 22.41 1.58
CA ASN A 637 -20.37 22.56 1.61
C ASN A 637 -19.67 21.32 2.18
N TRP A 638 -20.31 20.15 2.07
CA TRP A 638 -19.76 18.90 2.60
C TRP A 638 -18.46 18.52 1.88
N GLU A 639 -18.26 19.03 0.66
CA GLU A 639 -17.09 18.84 -0.17
C GLU A 639 -15.82 19.37 0.51
N VAL A 640 -15.92 20.46 1.29
CA VAL A 640 -14.80 20.93 2.12
C VAL A 640 -14.49 19.94 3.23
N GLY A 641 -15.50 19.36 3.87
CA GLY A 641 -15.28 18.29 4.86
C GLY A 641 -14.60 17.06 4.24
N ALA A 642 -14.95 16.70 3.01
CA ALA A 642 -14.28 15.64 2.26
C ALA A 642 -12.83 16.01 1.89
N HIS A 643 -12.59 17.23 1.39
CA HIS A 643 -11.27 17.73 1.05
C HIS A 643 -10.33 17.69 2.26
N GLU A 644 -10.77 18.20 3.41
CA GLU A 644 -9.94 18.22 4.62
C GLU A 644 -9.67 16.83 5.19
N LEU A 645 -10.66 15.94 5.13
CA LEU A 645 -10.44 14.56 5.52
C LEU A 645 -9.47 13.85 4.57
N ALA A 646 -9.43 14.21 3.28
CA ALA A 646 -8.48 13.61 2.34
C ALA A 646 -7.03 13.90 2.74
N HIS A 647 -6.73 15.09 3.27
CA HIS A 647 -5.43 15.36 3.87
C HIS A 647 -5.16 14.43 5.06
N LEU A 648 -6.09 14.35 6.02
CA LEU A 648 -5.86 13.66 7.28
C LEU A 648 -5.82 12.14 7.16
N ILE A 649 -6.72 11.54 6.37
CA ILE A 649 -6.91 10.08 6.35
C ILE A 649 -6.28 9.39 5.14
N LEU A 650 -5.91 10.16 4.10
CA LEU A 650 -5.32 9.65 2.86
C LEU A 650 -3.95 10.28 2.55
N GLY A 651 -3.52 11.30 3.31
CA GLY A 651 -2.24 11.99 3.09
C GLY A 651 -2.18 12.79 1.78
N LEU A 652 -3.33 13.17 1.20
CA LEU A 652 -3.34 13.92 -0.07
C LEU A 652 -2.90 15.36 0.15
N THR A 653 -2.46 16.02 -0.91
CA THR A 653 -1.94 17.39 -0.88
C THR A 653 -2.79 18.34 -1.73
N ASP A 654 -2.76 19.63 -1.39
CA ASP A 654 -3.46 20.66 -2.13
C ASP A 654 -2.88 20.84 -3.55
N LEU A 655 -3.77 20.93 -4.54
CA LEU A 655 -3.44 21.14 -5.95
C LEU A 655 -3.89 22.51 -6.48
N TYR A 656 -4.63 23.29 -5.69
CA TYR A 656 -5.14 24.60 -6.12
C TYR A 656 -4.05 25.68 -6.12
N VAL A 657 -4.26 26.71 -6.95
CA VAL A 657 -3.41 27.90 -7.02
C VAL A 657 -4.09 29.08 -6.35
N LYS A 658 -3.51 29.63 -5.27
CA LYS A 658 -3.97 30.93 -4.77
C LYS A 658 -3.58 32.03 -5.77
N ASP A 659 -4.58 32.83 -6.16
CA ASP A 659 -4.47 34.12 -6.84
C ASP A 659 -4.22 34.17 -8.37
N PHE A 660 -4.25 33.05 -9.11
CA PHE A 660 -3.96 33.08 -10.55
C PHE A 660 -4.57 31.90 -11.34
N ASN A 661 -5.08 32.18 -12.54
CA ASN A 661 -5.71 31.21 -13.46
C ASN A 661 -4.68 30.69 -14.46
N TYR A 662 -4.00 29.56 -14.18
CA TYR A 662 -2.93 29.03 -15.04
C TYR A 662 -3.36 27.84 -15.89
N ASP A 663 -2.66 27.67 -17.02
CA ASP A 663 -2.90 26.65 -18.03
C ASP A 663 -2.71 25.21 -17.54
N THR A 664 -2.02 25.04 -16.41
CA THR A 664 -1.75 23.75 -15.78
C THR A 664 -2.49 23.52 -14.46
N GLU A 665 -3.29 24.49 -14.02
CA GLU A 665 -4.06 24.36 -12.79
C GLU A 665 -5.09 23.24 -12.91
N VAL A 666 -5.20 22.43 -11.85
CA VAL A 666 -6.17 21.34 -11.77
C VAL A 666 -7.60 21.86 -11.62
N GLY A 667 -7.80 22.85 -10.76
CA GLY A 667 -9.09 23.49 -10.51
C GLY A 667 -10.18 22.48 -10.17
N VAL A 668 -11.35 22.61 -10.79
CA VAL A 668 -12.53 21.75 -10.54
C VAL A 668 -12.40 20.30 -11.05
N LEU A 669 -11.23 19.86 -11.54
CA LEU A 669 -11.02 18.48 -11.99
C LEU A 669 -10.57 17.52 -10.88
N SER A 670 -10.12 18.05 -9.75
CA SER A 670 -9.77 17.27 -8.55
C SER A 670 -10.40 17.90 -7.31
N LEU A 671 -10.85 17.07 -6.37
CA LEU A 671 -11.25 17.52 -5.03
C LEU A 671 -10.11 18.31 -4.36
N MET A 672 -8.85 17.96 -4.66
CA MET A 672 -7.67 18.66 -4.12
C MET A 672 -7.36 19.97 -4.86
N GLY A 673 -7.97 20.21 -6.03
CA GLY A 673 -7.81 21.42 -6.83
C GLY A 673 -8.94 22.44 -6.67
N SER A 674 -10.09 22.03 -6.15
CA SER A 674 -11.19 22.92 -5.80
C SER A 674 -12.12 22.26 -4.80
N ASN A 675 -12.51 23.00 -3.77
CA ASN A 675 -13.37 22.51 -2.70
C ASN A 675 -14.71 23.28 -2.59
N THR A 676 -15.06 24.10 -3.58
CA THR A 676 -16.30 24.91 -3.54
C THR A 676 -17.25 24.60 -4.69
N SER A 677 -18.51 24.33 -4.36
CA SER A 677 -19.68 24.28 -5.27
C SER A 677 -19.68 23.24 -6.40
N THR A 678 -18.68 22.36 -6.45
CA THR A 678 -18.62 21.23 -7.40
C THR A 678 -18.37 19.94 -6.64
N THR A 679 -18.94 18.85 -7.13
CA THR A 679 -18.72 17.52 -6.55
C THR A 679 -17.76 16.75 -7.44
N THR A 680 -16.53 17.23 -7.59
CA THR A 680 -15.55 16.62 -8.50
C THR A 680 -14.91 15.38 -7.86
N HIS A 681 -14.53 14.39 -8.67
CA HIS A 681 -13.68 13.29 -8.20
C HIS A 681 -12.27 13.78 -7.83
N LEU A 682 -11.47 12.91 -7.22
CA LEU A 682 -10.01 13.04 -7.21
C LEU A 682 -9.42 12.93 -8.63
N ASP A 683 -8.24 13.53 -8.81
CA ASP A 683 -7.39 13.33 -9.99
C ASP A 683 -6.94 11.86 -10.12
N PRO A 684 -6.58 11.42 -11.33
CA PRO A 684 -6.24 10.02 -11.58
C PRO A 684 -4.97 9.59 -10.86
N PHE A 685 -4.03 10.51 -10.62
CA PHE A 685 -2.79 10.15 -9.92
C PHE A 685 -3.07 9.76 -8.47
N HIS A 686 -3.76 10.61 -7.70
CA HIS A 686 -4.15 10.24 -6.34
C HIS A 686 -5.01 8.95 -6.32
N LYS A 687 -5.95 8.78 -7.26
CA LYS A 687 -6.73 7.53 -7.33
C LYS A 687 -5.88 6.29 -7.61
N LEU A 688 -4.86 6.40 -8.46
CA LEU A 688 -3.93 5.31 -8.75
C LEU A 688 -3.16 4.91 -7.48
N CYS A 689 -2.57 5.89 -6.79
CA CYS A 689 -1.82 5.65 -5.55
C CYS A 689 -2.69 5.05 -4.44
N LEU A 690 -3.95 5.47 -4.35
CA LEU A 690 -4.91 4.96 -3.38
C LEU A 690 -5.44 3.55 -3.73
N GLY A 691 -5.16 3.04 -4.93
CA GLY A 691 -5.68 1.75 -5.41
C GLY A 691 -7.15 1.79 -5.86
N TRP A 692 -7.65 2.97 -6.25
CA TRP A 692 -9.07 3.21 -6.57
C TRP A 692 -9.41 3.07 -8.06
N VAL A 693 -8.40 3.18 -8.93
CA VAL A 693 -8.53 2.98 -10.38
C VAL A 693 -7.45 2.05 -10.88
N THR A 694 -7.73 1.34 -11.97
CA THR A 694 -6.82 0.41 -12.62
C THR A 694 -6.04 1.14 -13.72
N PRO A 695 -4.70 1.14 -13.70
CA PRO A 695 -3.93 1.66 -14.81
C PRO A 695 -4.07 0.75 -16.04
N ARG A 696 -4.15 1.36 -17.23
CA ARG A 696 -3.97 0.70 -18.52
C ARG A 696 -2.72 1.30 -19.14
N TYR A 697 -1.63 0.56 -19.19
CA TYR A 697 -0.40 1.04 -19.84
C TYR A 697 -0.56 0.99 -21.36
N ALA A 698 0.01 1.97 -22.05
CA ALA A 698 0.10 1.98 -23.51
C ALA A 698 1.51 1.56 -23.96
N PRO A 699 1.85 0.26 -24.04
CA PRO A 699 3.22 -0.16 -24.35
C PRO A 699 3.57 -0.01 -25.84
N ILE A 700 2.58 0.17 -26.71
CA ILE A 700 2.71 0.24 -28.17
C ILE A 700 1.73 1.26 -28.75
N ASP A 701 2.00 1.70 -29.97
CA ASP A 701 1.10 2.52 -30.75
C ASP A 701 -0.24 1.79 -30.97
N GLY A 702 -1.35 2.52 -30.85
CA GLY A 702 -2.67 1.93 -31.02
C GLY A 702 -3.83 2.84 -30.67
N ASP A 703 -5.03 2.32 -30.92
CA ASP A 703 -6.29 2.97 -30.56
C ASP A 703 -6.74 2.49 -29.18
N TYR A 704 -6.86 3.41 -28.23
CA TYR A 704 -7.27 3.12 -26.86
C TYR A 704 -8.67 3.69 -26.62
N ALA A 705 -9.67 2.82 -26.52
CA ALA A 705 -11.02 3.20 -26.13
C ALA A 705 -11.09 3.44 -24.61
N LEU A 706 -11.38 4.68 -24.20
CA LEU A 706 -11.52 5.08 -22.80
C LEU A 706 -12.97 5.48 -22.51
N LEU A 707 -13.53 4.90 -21.45
CA LEU A 707 -14.83 5.27 -20.89
C LEU A 707 -14.65 6.27 -19.75
N ASP A 708 -15.73 6.96 -19.37
CA ASP A 708 -15.74 7.87 -18.23
C ASP A 708 -15.18 7.18 -16.98
N VAL A 709 -14.20 7.79 -16.31
CA VAL A 709 -13.43 7.17 -15.21
C VAL A 709 -14.33 6.75 -14.06
N LYS A 710 -15.45 7.44 -13.83
CA LYS A 710 -16.40 7.07 -12.77
C LYS A 710 -17.22 5.82 -13.08
N GLU A 711 -17.24 5.38 -14.34
CA GLU A 711 -17.90 4.14 -14.78
C GLU A 711 -16.89 3.01 -14.98
N SER A 712 -15.73 3.29 -15.57
CA SER A 712 -14.70 2.29 -15.87
C SER A 712 -13.76 1.99 -14.71
N GLY A 713 -13.45 3.01 -13.90
CA GLY A 713 -12.36 2.96 -12.96
C GLY A 713 -11.00 2.72 -13.64
N THR A 714 -10.80 3.19 -14.89
CA THR A 714 -9.57 2.97 -15.65
C THR A 714 -8.89 4.28 -16.04
N VAL A 715 -7.56 4.30 -15.98
CA VAL A 715 -6.72 5.45 -16.41
C VAL A 715 -5.64 4.94 -17.36
N LEU A 716 -5.45 5.59 -18.50
CA LEU A 716 -4.37 5.29 -19.43
C LEU A 716 -3.06 5.92 -18.94
N VAL A 717 -1.97 5.17 -18.95
CA VAL A 717 -0.65 5.61 -18.47
C VAL A 717 0.37 5.62 -19.60
N LEU A 718 1.04 6.75 -19.77
CA LEU A 718 2.10 6.99 -20.75
C LEU A 718 3.41 7.30 -19.99
N PRO A 719 4.25 6.28 -19.71
CA PRO A 719 5.42 6.44 -18.87
C PRO A 719 6.58 7.15 -19.59
N ARG A 720 7.46 7.82 -18.83
CA ARG A 720 8.80 8.23 -19.29
C ARG A 720 9.81 7.10 -19.05
N ASP A 721 9.93 6.19 -20.01
CA ASP A 721 10.69 4.94 -19.90
C ASP A 721 12.08 4.97 -20.60
N THR A 722 12.40 6.01 -21.38
CA THR A 722 13.62 6.08 -22.20
C THR A 722 14.82 6.75 -21.52
N ASP A 723 14.62 7.80 -20.71
CA ASP A 723 15.73 8.64 -20.24
C ASP A 723 15.53 9.38 -18.89
N GLY A 724 14.61 8.91 -18.05
CA GLY A 724 14.21 9.57 -16.80
C GLY A 724 14.78 8.99 -15.51
N ASP A 725 14.24 9.45 -14.39
CA ASP A 725 14.40 8.89 -13.04
C ASP A 725 13.19 8.05 -12.59
N GLY A 726 12.29 7.72 -13.52
CA GLY A 726 11.13 6.84 -13.27
C GLY A 726 10.02 7.52 -12.50
N ALA A 727 10.10 8.84 -12.38
CA ALA A 727 9.24 9.66 -11.56
C ALA A 727 8.38 10.61 -12.41
N GLU A 728 8.16 10.30 -13.69
CA GLU A 728 7.46 11.18 -14.61
C GLU A 728 6.61 10.41 -15.63
N CYS A 729 5.36 10.82 -15.81
CA CYS A 729 4.46 10.22 -16.80
C CYS A 729 3.35 11.20 -17.23
N PHE A 730 2.63 10.82 -18.29
CA PHE A 730 1.31 11.37 -18.54
C PHE A 730 0.22 10.36 -18.19
N LEU A 731 -0.89 10.86 -17.65
CA LEU A 731 -2.10 10.08 -17.42
C LEU A 731 -3.22 10.62 -18.31
N VAL A 732 -4.01 9.74 -18.91
CA VAL A 732 -5.19 10.12 -19.69
C VAL A 732 -6.41 9.44 -19.11
N GLU A 733 -7.41 10.23 -18.73
CA GLU A 733 -8.72 9.74 -18.31
C GLU A 733 -9.81 10.43 -19.12
N VAL A 734 -11.00 9.83 -19.17
CA VAL A 734 -12.19 10.50 -19.72
C VAL A 734 -13.04 10.98 -18.56
N ARG A 735 -13.44 12.26 -18.61
CA ARG A 735 -14.33 12.88 -17.62
C ARG A 735 -15.56 13.44 -18.32
N ARG A 736 -16.75 13.16 -17.79
CA ARG A 736 -17.99 13.73 -18.30
C ARG A 736 -18.76 14.44 -17.20
N THR A 737 -19.17 15.67 -17.47
CA THR A 737 -20.05 16.40 -16.58
C THR A 737 -21.43 15.76 -16.62
N SER A 738 -21.90 15.27 -15.49
CA SER A 738 -23.22 14.63 -15.40
C SER A 738 -24.05 15.28 -14.30
N PHE A 739 -24.92 16.22 -14.68
CA PHE A 739 -25.75 16.95 -13.74
C PHE A 739 -26.69 15.99 -12.99
N GLY A 740 -26.59 15.96 -11.66
CA GLY A 740 -27.38 15.07 -10.81
C GLY A 740 -26.97 13.59 -10.85
N SER A 741 -25.77 13.27 -11.36
CA SER A 741 -25.23 11.92 -11.27
C SER A 741 -24.98 11.53 -9.81
N PRO A 742 -25.39 10.32 -9.38
CA PRO A 742 -25.01 9.79 -8.08
C PRO A 742 -23.52 9.41 -8.01
N LEU A 743 -22.82 9.43 -9.14
CA LEU A 743 -21.38 9.17 -9.25
C LEU A 743 -20.59 10.48 -9.37
N TYR A 744 -21.12 11.61 -8.89
CA TYR A 744 -20.37 12.86 -8.84
C TYR A 744 -19.92 13.40 -10.21
N ASP A 745 -18.89 14.26 -10.25
CA ASP A 745 -18.47 15.10 -11.39
C ASP A 745 -19.58 16.03 -11.91
N THR A 746 -20.15 16.82 -10.99
CA THR A 746 -21.11 17.86 -11.34
C THR A 746 -20.38 19.19 -11.59
N VAL A 747 -20.72 19.84 -12.72
CA VAL A 747 -20.26 21.20 -13.06
C VAL A 747 -18.72 21.33 -13.22
N ILE A 748 -18.02 20.24 -13.58
CA ILE A 748 -16.57 20.26 -13.81
C ILE A 748 -16.18 20.91 -15.15
N GLY A 749 -17.14 21.15 -16.04
CA GLY A 749 -16.92 21.83 -17.33
C GLY A 749 -16.25 20.96 -18.41
N ALA A 750 -15.83 19.74 -18.06
CA ALA A 750 -15.22 18.75 -18.96
C ALA A 750 -16.24 17.73 -19.49
N ASN A 751 -16.12 17.35 -20.77
CA ASN A 751 -16.83 16.27 -21.45
C ASN A 751 -15.93 15.60 -22.51
N GLY A 752 -14.75 15.13 -22.09
CA GLY A 752 -13.76 14.57 -23.00
C GLY A 752 -12.57 13.96 -22.27
N ALA A 753 -11.46 13.79 -22.99
CA ALA A 753 -10.22 13.28 -22.40
C ALA A 753 -9.51 14.40 -21.62
N VAL A 754 -9.06 14.11 -20.41
CA VAL A 754 -8.20 15.00 -19.61
C VAL A 754 -6.82 14.37 -19.57
N VAL A 755 -5.81 15.17 -19.93
CA VAL A 755 -4.42 14.75 -19.91
C VAL A 755 -3.74 15.38 -18.71
N TRP A 756 -3.07 14.57 -17.91
CA TRP A 756 -2.37 14.95 -16.71
C TRP A 756 -0.88 14.72 -16.90
N HIS A 757 -0.05 15.64 -16.41
CA HIS A 757 1.40 15.50 -16.37
C HIS A 757 1.82 15.35 -14.91
N VAL A 758 2.38 14.19 -14.59
CA VAL A 758 2.82 13.82 -13.24
C VAL A 758 4.34 13.83 -13.21
N VAL A 759 4.91 14.54 -12.23
CA VAL A 759 6.35 14.74 -12.02
C VAL A 759 6.67 14.57 -10.54
N GLU A 760 6.93 13.35 -10.11
CA GLU A 760 7.18 13.00 -8.71
C GLU A 760 8.54 13.44 -8.20
N SER A 761 9.53 13.62 -9.08
CA SER A 761 10.88 14.01 -8.72
C SER A 761 10.92 15.47 -8.26
N PRO A 762 11.27 15.78 -6.99
CA PRO A 762 11.22 17.16 -6.50
C PRO A 762 12.05 18.15 -7.36
N PRO A 763 13.30 17.85 -7.75
CA PRO A 763 14.09 18.74 -8.61
C PRO A 763 13.47 19.02 -9.98
N GLN A 764 12.71 18.07 -10.53
CA GLN A 764 12.02 18.21 -11.82
C GLN A 764 10.67 18.92 -11.65
N SER A 765 9.92 18.63 -10.59
CA SER A 765 8.66 19.31 -10.30
C SER A 765 8.84 20.82 -10.09
N ASP A 766 10.02 21.23 -9.63
CA ASP A 766 10.43 22.63 -9.51
C ASP A 766 10.71 23.33 -10.85
N GLN A 767 10.79 22.59 -11.96
CA GLN A 767 10.87 23.19 -13.28
C GLN A 767 9.50 23.72 -13.70
N PRO A 768 9.40 24.97 -14.16
CA PRO A 768 8.15 25.52 -14.61
C PRO A 768 7.61 24.74 -15.81
N PRO A 769 6.29 24.53 -15.91
CA PRO A 769 5.70 24.02 -17.13
C PRO A 769 5.91 25.03 -18.27
N SER A 770 5.72 24.54 -19.49
CA SER A 770 5.70 25.34 -20.70
C SER A 770 4.86 26.62 -20.55
N CYS A 771 5.37 27.72 -21.11
CA CYS A 771 4.76 29.05 -21.04
C CYS A 771 4.61 29.67 -19.63
N THR A 772 5.14 29.06 -18.57
CA THR A 772 5.24 29.66 -17.23
C THR A 772 6.68 30.10 -16.96
N THR A 773 6.91 31.30 -16.44
CA THR A 773 8.26 31.71 -16.07
C THR A 773 8.71 31.05 -14.78
N ALA A 774 10.02 30.84 -14.61
CA ALA A 774 10.57 30.31 -13.36
C ALA A 774 10.23 31.18 -12.13
N ALA A 775 10.06 32.50 -12.31
CA ALA A 775 9.69 33.42 -11.23
C ALA A 775 8.22 33.25 -10.82
N GLU A 776 7.31 33.10 -11.78
CA GLU A 776 5.90 32.77 -11.51
C GLU A 776 5.79 31.40 -10.84
N TRP A 777 6.49 30.39 -11.37
CA TRP A 777 6.49 29.04 -10.81
C TRP A 777 7.07 28.99 -9.39
N ALA A 778 8.17 29.71 -9.15
CA ALA A 778 8.78 29.83 -7.84
C ALA A 778 7.87 30.49 -6.79
N ALA A 779 6.94 31.36 -7.22
CA ALA A 779 5.98 32.00 -6.33
C ALA A 779 4.94 31.01 -5.76
N PHE A 780 4.83 29.81 -6.33
CA PHE A 780 3.94 28.76 -5.86
C PHE A 780 4.60 27.91 -4.80
N SER A 781 4.13 27.97 -3.56
CA SER A 781 4.58 27.07 -2.50
C SER A 781 3.85 25.73 -2.55
N GLY A 782 4.58 24.62 -2.33
CA GLY A 782 4.03 23.27 -2.16
C GLY A 782 4.44 22.29 -3.26
N ASN A 783 5.07 21.16 -2.89
CA ASN A 783 5.53 20.14 -3.83
C ASN A 783 4.38 19.45 -4.55
N GLY A 784 3.28 19.17 -3.84
CA GLY A 784 2.09 18.52 -4.35
C GLY A 784 1.55 19.15 -5.63
N ARG A 785 1.26 20.44 -5.51
CA ARG A 785 0.84 21.32 -6.59
C ARG A 785 1.76 21.33 -7.81
N ARG A 786 3.07 21.24 -7.60
CA ARG A 786 4.05 21.33 -8.69
C ARG A 786 4.20 20.01 -9.46
N ALA A 787 3.83 18.92 -8.83
CA ALA A 787 4.03 17.58 -9.32
C ALA A 787 2.85 17.04 -10.13
N ILE A 788 1.62 17.52 -9.92
CA ILE A 788 0.43 17.09 -10.67
C ILE A 788 -0.14 18.28 -11.45
N ARG A 789 -0.13 18.18 -12.78
CA ARG A 789 -0.47 19.28 -13.70
C ARG A 789 -1.51 18.81 -14.73
N VAL A 790 -2.37 19.70 -15.20
CA VAL A 790 -3.27 19.41 -16.34
C VAL A 790 -2.68 19.93 -17.64
N VAL A 791 -2.72 19.16 -18.71
CA VAL A 791 -2.35 19.60 -20.07
C VAL A 791 -3.63 19.98 -20.81
N ARG A 792 -3.86 21.28 -21.02
CA ARG A 792 -5.09 21.82 -21.62
C ARG A 792 -5.00 22.02 -23.13
N PRO A 793 -6.12 21.92 -23.88
CA PRO A 793 -6.16 22.22 -25.31
C PRO A 793 -6.06 23.71 -25.66
N GLY A 794 -6.13 24.62 -24.68
CA GLY A 794 -6.00 26.05 -24.94
C GLY A 794 -5.56 26.80 -23.69
N ILE A 795 -4.79 27.87 -23.91
CA ILE A 795 -4.34 28.81 -22.88
C ILE A 795 -5.31 30.00 -22.89
N ASP A 796 -6.41 29.94 -22.13
CA ASP A 796 -7.32 31.08 -21.96
C ASP A 796 -7.46 31.45 -20.49
N TYR A 797 -6.86 32.59 -20.13
CA TYR A 797 -6.87 33.17 -18.79
C TYR A 797 -8.26 33.70 -18.37
N ALA A 798 -9.22 33.82 -19.29
CA ALA A 798 -10.50 34.50 -19.06
C ALA A 798 -11.69 33.54 -18.79
N GLY A 799 -11.53 32.62 -17.83
CA GLY A 799 -12.66 32.17 -16.99
C GLY A 799 -13.63 31.12 -17.55
N GLY A 800 -13.22 30.28 -18.51
CA GLY A 800 -13.97 29.06 -18.86
C GLY A 800 -13.33 28.32 -20.03
N ALA A 801 -13.41 27.01 -20.21
CA ALA A 801 -13.95 25.91 -19.41
C ALA A 801 -13.43 24.55 -19.96
N ALA A 802 -12.77 24.55 -21.14
CA ALA A 802 -12.31 23.33 -21.78
C ALA A 802 -10.97 22.88 -21.17
N SER A 803 -11.07 22.07 -20.12
CA SER A 803 -9.96 21.24 -19.64
C SER A 803 -9.79 19.97 -20.47
N ASP A 804 -10.78 19.66 -21.30
CA ASP A 804 -10.95 18.42 -22.02
C ASP A 804 -10.58 18.54 -23.50
N TRP A 805 -9.87 17.51 -23.96
CA TRP A 805 -9.58 17.26 -25.36
C TRP A 805 -10.80 16.61 -26.02
N THR A 806 -11.23 17.17 -27.15
CA THR A 806 -12.41 16.74 -27.90
C THR A 806 -12.06 16.60 -29.39
N ALA A 807 -13.01 16.11 -30.19
CA ALA A 807 -12.83 15.96 -31.65
C ALA A 807 -12.47 17.27 -32.38
N GLY A 808 -12.75 18.43 -31.78
CA GLY A 808 -12.40 19.75 -32.32
C GLY A 808 -11.04 20.29 -31.85
N SER A 809 -10.40 19.62 -30.89
CA SER A 809 -9.06 19.97 -30.42
C SER A 809 -8.01 19.63 -31.49
N TYR A 810 -6.86 20.29 -31.42
CA TYR A 810 -5.72 19.88 -32.24
C TYR A 810 -5.09 18.62 -31.66
N ASP A 811 -4.42 17.83 -32.49
CA ASP A 811 -3.67 16.67 -32.02
C ASP A 811 -2.42 17.12 -31.26
N LEU A 812 -2.03 16.40 -30.23
CA LEU A 812 -0.76 16.61 -29.52
C LEU A 812 0.41 16.04 -30.34
N LEU A 813 0.50 16.43 -31.62
CA LEU A 813 1.43 15.98 -32.66
C LEU A 813 2.61 16.92 -32.92
N ASP A 814 2.56 18.15 -32.42
CA ASP A 814 3.32 19.25 -33.01
C ASP A 814 4.26 19.90 -31.99
N HIS A 815 5.54 19.63 -32.18
CA HIS A 815 6.73 20.12 -31.46
C HIS A 815 6.85 21.66 -31.38
N GLY A 816 5.95 22.39 -32.05
CA GLY A 816 5.89 23.85 -32.05
C GLY A 816 5.29 24.42 -30.75
N LEU A 817 6.09 24.45 -29.69
CA LEU A 817 5.81 25.18 -28.45
C LEU A 817 5.55 26.66 -28.78
N ASN A 818 4.28 27.06 -28.89
CA ASN A 818 3.92 28.39 -29.36
C ASN A 818 3.64 29.32 -28.17
N CYS A 819 4.68 29.68 -27.39
CA CYS A 819 4.58 30.74 -26.38
C CYS A 819 4.90 32.19 -26.88
N PRO A 820 4.81 32.61 -28.17
CA PRO A 820 5.21 33.97 -28.53
C PRO A 820 4.07 34.98 -28.36
N GLY A 821 4.18 35.82 -27.33
CA GLY A 821 3.79 37.24 -27.38
C GLY A 821 2.30 37.60 -27.47
N GLY A 822 1.37 36.65 -27.42
CA GLY A 822 -0.06 36.94 -27.39
C GLY A 822 -0.91 35.75 -26.94
N MET A 823 -1.79 35.97 -25.97
CA MET A 823 -2.63 34.98 -25.25
C MET A 823 -3.62 34.19 -26.12
N GLY A 824 -3.65 34.37 -27.45
CA GLY A 824 -4.69 33.81 -28.32
C GLY A 824 -4.28 32.64 -29.21
N SER A 825 -3.01 32.20 -29.20
CA SER A 825 -2.51 31.17 -30.13
C SER A 825 -1.56 30.15 -29.51
N ALA A 826 -1.43 30.13 -28.18
CA ALA A 826 -0.54 29.20 -27.51
C ALA A 826 -1.15 27.80 -27.44
N ARG A 827 -0.32 26.81 -27.74
CA ARG A 827 -0.65 25.38 -27.76
C ARG A 827 0.28 24.66 -26.80
N ASN A 828 -0.28 23.79 -25.97
CA ASN A 828 0.47 22.81 -25.22
C ASN A 828 0.96 21.67 -26.11
N ALA A 829 2.07 21.08 -25.73
CA ALA A 829 2.64 19.86 -26.28
C ALA A 829 2.95 18.90 -25.12
N LEU A 830 3.15 17.63 -25.42
CA LEU A 830 3.59 16.64 -24.44
C LEU A 830 5.11 16.74 -24.26
N LEU A 831 5.50 17.48 -23.23
CA LEU A 831 6.89 17.74 -22.88
C LEU A 831 7.15 17.27 -21.47
N TRP A 832 8.29 16.63 -21.28
CA TRP A 832 8.81 16.32 -19.96
C TRP A 832 9.21 17.60 -19.22
N ALA A 833 9.37 17.52 -17.91
CA ALA A 833 9.68 18.62 -17.02
C ALA A 833 11.06 19.22 -17.28
N ASP A 834 11.98 18.47 -17.89
CA ASP A 834 13.27 18.96 -18.38
C ASP A 834 13.17 19.68 -19.76
N GLY A 835 11.96 19.78 -20.32
CA GLY A 835 11.65 20.43 -21.58
C GLY A 835 11.90 19.57 -22.81
N LYS A 836 12.33 18.31 -22.64
CA LYS A 836 12.42 17.37 -23.76
C LYS A 836 11.04 16.94 -24.24
N GLU A 837 10.98 16.51 -25.48
CA GLU A 837 9.78 15.93 -26.06
C GLU A 837 9.49 14.57 -25.42
N SER A 838 8.20 14.24 -25.32
CA SER A 838 7.79 13.04 -24.62
C SER A 838 7.94 11.74 -25.40
N ASP A 839 8.24 11.84 -26.69
CA ASP A 839 8.09 10.78 -27.70
C ASP A 839 6.64 10.27 -27.85
N TRP A 840 5.68 10.74 -27.04
CA TRP A 840 4.27 10.39 -27.13
C TRP A 840 3.48 11.42 -27.93
N ASN A 841 2.61 10.91 -28.80
CA ASN A 841 1.61 11.68 -29.54
C ASN A 841 0.22 11.17 -29.16
N LEU A 842 -0.72 12.10 -28.92
CA LEU A 842 -2.13 11.79 -28.65
C LEU A 842 -3.02 12.41 -29.71
N LEU A 843 -3.70 11.54 -30.47
CA LEU A 843 -4.52 11.93 -31.62
C LEU A 843 -5.97 11.56 -31.43
N GLY A 844 -6.82 12.24 -32.21
CA GLY A 844 -8.12 11.70 -32.56
C GLY A 844 -9.03 11.49 -31.37
N PHE A 845 -9.15 12.50 -30.48
CA PHE A 845 -10.06 12.59 -29.33
C PHE A 845 -11.55 12.59 -29.72
N GLY A 846 -11.94 11.73 -30.65
CA GLY A 846 -13.28 11.61 -31.20
C GLY A 846 -14.25 11.07 -30.15
N ASP A 847 -15.29 11.84 -29.85
CA ASP A 847 -16.41 11.33 -29.07
C ASP A 847 -17.29 10.46 -29.98
N THR A 848 -17.27 9.15 -29.78
CA THR A 848 -18.09 8.19 -30.54
C THR A 848 -19.34 7.77 -29.79
N GLY A 849 -19.66 8.39 -28.65
CA GLY A 849 -20.82 8.04 -27.84
C GLY A 849 -20.46 7.90 -26.37
N LEU A 850 -20.28 6.67 -25.88
CA LEU A 850 -19.92 6.39 -24.46
C LEU A 850 -18.41 6.38 -24.21
N ALA A 851 -17.61 6.17 -25.26
CA ALA A 851 -16.15 6.11 -25.19
C ALA A 851 -15.52 7.24 -26.01
N VAL A 852 -14.37 7.72 -25.54
CA VAL A 852 -13.42 8.51 -26.33
C VAL A 852 -12.33 7.56 -26.79
N ASN A 853 -12.13 7.47 -28.10
CA ASN A 853 -10.96 6.77 -28.63
C ASN A 853 -9.79 7.75 -28.61
N VAL A 854 -8.65 7.32 -28.09
CA VAL A 854 -7.41 8.08 -28.10
C VAL A 854 -6.41 7.26 -28.87
N VAL A 855 -5.89 7.81 -29.97
CA VAL A 855 -4.77 7.19 -30.69
C VAL A 855 -3.49 7.58 -29.98
N VAL A 856 -2.74 6.59 -29.52
CA VAL A 856 -1.40 6.78 -28.96
C VAL A 856 -0.39 6.36 -30.03
N ASP A 857 0.57 7.21 -30.30
CA ASP A 857 1.67 6.96 -31.25
C ASP A 857 3.00 7.37 -30.61
N ARG A 858 4.06 6.60 -30.86
CA ARG A 858 5.37 6.77 -30.23
C ARG A 858 6.46 6.92 -31.30
N ASP A 859 7.08 8.10 -31.35
CA ASP A 859 8.06 8.48 -32.39
C ASP A 859 9.46 7.86 -32.25
#